data_AF-A0A8T5T105-F1
#
_entry.id   AF-A0A8T5T105-F1
#
_cell.length_a   1.000
_cell.length_b   1.000
_cell.length_c   1.000
_cell.angle_alpha   90.00
_cell.angle_beta   90.00
_cell.angle_gamma   90.00
#
_symmetry.space_group_name_H-M   'P 1'
#
loop_
_entity.id
_entity.type
_entity.pdbx_description
1 polymer ?
#
loop_
_entity_poly.entity_id
_entity_poly.type
_entity_poly.pdbx_seq_one_letter_code
_entity_poly.pdbx_strand_id
1 'polypeptide(L)'
;MTNNKLPDLFLELFDEKRIKKASEFPNNKISIISCNDDPIQIRSLVLDNDREFHIIIDEKKNEIFHDCPTFLFENERNEKICIHIIKLLLLLKDDISNKILTELSEYRLSYEDFGSKKKSKNFIELANHCLESNNCIEGLSYLNKAILNQSDCEPIIEKYLETSINNNLFIEFFEFLKNGYENELDEFLMKYNTFIESGFSKFMKSVSLYSFFDLLRIIESIDNFLGRYKFQNTTFLLKLTEELVKQIKSENFNEVYFSTFFVKKNLMKLMEINPVINELTLLENFDNFKEKILAYFFEQIDSFCVIDKLELMKKQFDVFEIPKEAYENSYDRYKKEIDALNRKLYLKKFAFIKLLIDKYKVRVSKVDLRKQRNTYIINHDKDNLKNTAYNYIINHIGFTGINNSKIKSSEIGINYLIIKELFSDDLQSFADIFYYQKQFWGEDENYEINPIDGYSLLSKPIEYNYDIDMAKNTEDVMIIEWDLASKPIQGSIVNAYGSQIMIPDQNSSLFHDLKPFDLCYCLKNPVKIEGNIIKTINVLMKCSFEDAINSIAKGMTFTEGYYPLSLVKKVILKEIDIFEAYELVANDRNNSFIPNYQNFLEAFKQFLFSYIDKDKELIFSQLRLNMEENHTKFLVLVDLTTQLAGMDLPYKDIINKTLKTETQLINFKARFLEEIHSYMNMLIEKKDLGSTRIFNLKKMHNTPFVRYIDKITKLRKIEFETSQIYIKDFEDSVEYDLSVICKTYYGEKILHVLKLENGFILNREDFKKFEALSTKLNLELKINT
;
A
#
# COMPACT_ATOMS: atom_id res chain seq x y z
N MET A 1 14.12 -9.34 35.47
CA MET A 1 13.17 -9.26 34.35
C MET A 1 13.97 -9.50 33.10
N THR A 2 13.72 -10.62 32.42
CA THR A 2 14.41 -11.00 31.19
C THR A 2 13.96 -10.06 30.07
N ASN A 3 14.92 -9.39 29.42
CA ASN A 3 14.69 -8.63 28.19
C ASN A 3 14.44 -9.66 27.06
N ASN A 4 13.24 -10.27 27.03
CA ASN A 4 12.84 -11.10 25.91
C ASN A 4 12.75 -10.20 24.68
N LYS A 5 13.31 -10.62 23.55
CA LYS A 5 13.15 -9.86 22.30
C LYS A 5 11.67 -9.92 21.91
N LEU A 6 11.13 -8.83 21.35
CA LEU A 6 9.71 -8.72 20.97
C LEU A 6 9.16 -9.94 20.18
N PRO A 7 9.91 -10.54 19.21
CA PRO A 7 9.46 -11.74 18.52
C PRO A 7 9.25 -12.96 19.43
N ASP A 8 10.09 -13.12 20.46
CA ASP A 8 9.99 -14.23 21.41
C ASP A 8 8.72 -14.08 22.27
N LEU A 9 8.43 -12.86 22.73
CA LEU A 9 7.20 -12.53 23.47
C LEU A 9 5.92 -12.81 22.65
N PHE A 10 5.93 -12.52 21.35
CA PHE A 10 4.79 -12.88 20.49
C PHE A 10 4.59 -14.39 20.40
N LEU A 11 5.66 -15.17 20.23
CA LEU A 11 5.61 -16.63 20.15
C LEU A 11 5.24 -17.30 21.49
N GLU A 12 5.59 -16.68 22.62
CA GLU A 12 5.18 -17.13 23.95
C GLU A 12 3.67 -16.95 24.19
N LEU A 13 3.09 -15.85 23.67
CA LEU A 13 1.70 -15.47 23.95
C LEU A 13 0.69 -15.92 22.89
N PHE A 14 1.11 -16.10 21.63
CA PHE A 14 0.21 -16.38 20.51
C PHE A 14 0.74 -17.52 19.63
N ASP A 15 -0.18 -18.20 18.94
CA ASP A 15 0.19 -19.25 18.00
C ASP A 15 0.85 -18.70 16.72
N GLU A 16 1.86 -19.41 16.21
CA GLU A 16 2.61 -19.02 14.99
C GLU A 16 1.70 -18.71 13.80
N LYS A 17 0.60 -19.45 13.65
CA LYS A 17 -0.36 -19.28 12.56
C LYS A 17 -1.06 -17.93 12.64
N ARG A 18 -1.40 -17.45 13.84
CA ARG A 18 -2.03 -16.15 14.05
C ARG A 18 -1.06 -14.99 13.88
N ILE A 19 0.17 -15.13 14.37
CA ILE A 19 1.24 -14.15 14.15
C ILE A 19 1.50 -14.00 12.64
N LYS A 20 1.58 -15.12 11.92
CA LYS A 20 1.72 -15.12 10.46
C LYS A 20 0.56 -14.39 9.78
N LYS A 21 -0.69 -14.71 10.14
CA LYS A 21 -1.88 -14.00 9.61
C LYS A 21 -1.87 -12.50 9.91
N ALA A 22 -1.43 -12.11 11.11
CA ALA A 22 -1.30 -10.70 11.48
C ALA A 22 -0.22 -10.02 10.63
N SER A 23 0.95 -10.65 10.47
CA SER A 23 2.02 -10.11 9.62
C SER A 23 1.59 -9.90 8.16
N GLU A 24 0.76 -10.81 7.64
CA GLU A 24 0.17 -10.75 6.29
C GLU A 24 -0.98 -9.74 6.17
N PHE A 25 -1.53 -9.24 7.28
CA PHE A 25 -2.55 -8.20 7.24
C PHE A 25 -1.93 -6.88 6.75
N PRO A 26 -2.52 -6.18 5.77
CA PRO A 26 -1.95 -4.96 5.20
C PRO A 26 -1.75 -3.84 6.24
N ASN A 27 -0.60 -3.17 6.21
CA ASN A 27 -0.30 -2.04 7.11
C ASN A 27 -1.27 -0.88 6.91
N ASN A 28 -1.57 -0.55 5.65
CA ASN A 28 -2.43 0.56 5.23
C ASN A 28 -3.89 0.42 5.70
N LYS A 29 -4.30 -0.76 6.19
CA LYS A 29 -5.60 -1.02 6.79
C LYS A 29 -5.67 -0.71 8.28
N ILE A 30 -4.56 -0.32 8.93
CA ILE A 30 -4.53 0.18 10.31
C ILE A 30 -4.11 1.64 10.31
N SER A 31 -4.97 2.51 10.81
CA SER A 31 -4.69 3.94 10.99
C SER A 31 -4.55 4.25 12.48
N ILE A 32 -3.34 4.60 12.91
CA ILE A 32 -3.08 5.06 14.29
C ILE A 32 -3.50 6.52 14.38
N ILE A 33 -4.49 6.82 15.23
CA ILE A 33 -5.08 8.15 15.43
C ILE A 33 -4.22 8.93 16.43
N SER A 34 -3.90 8.30 17.56
CA SER A 34 -3.04 8.86 18.59
C SER A 34 -2.29 7.75 19.32
N CYS A 35 -1.06 8.06 19.72
CA CYS A 35 -0.19 7.19 20.50
C CYS A 35 0.58 8.05 21.50
N ASN A 36 0.24 7.91 22.78
CA ASN A 36 0.98 8.48 23.90
C ASN A 36 1.69 7.34 24.64
N ASP A 37 2.93 7.57 25.06
CA ASP A 37 3.81 6.52 25.57
C ASP A 37 3.82 6.47 27.11
N ASP A 38 3.46 7.56 27.81
CA ASP A 38 3.39 7.62 29.28
C ASP A 38 2.25 8.55 29.79
N PRO A 39 1.14 8.00 30.32
CA PRO A 39 0.77 6.58 30.26
C PRO A 39 0.51 6.14 28.81
N ILE A 40 0.57 4.84 28.54
CA ILE A 40 0.22 4.29 27.24
C ILE A 40 -1.25 4.58 26.95
N GLN A 41 -1.50 5.37 25.92
CA GLN A 41 -2.83 5.60 25.37
C GLN A 41 -2.77 5.56 23.84
N ILE A 42 -3.36 4.53 23.26
CA ILE A 42 -3.33 4.27 21.82
C ILE A 42 -4.76 4.21 21.31
N ARG A 43 -5.03 4.93 20.22
CA ARG A 43 -6.30 4.88 19.49
C ARG A 43 -5.99 4.56 18.04
N SER A 44 -6.67 3.57 17.48
CA SER A 44 -6.55 3.23 16.07
C SER A 44 -7.87 2.82 15.44
N LEU A 45 -7.95 2.97 14.12
CA LEU A 45 -9.01 2.48 13.25
C LEU A 45 -8.47 1.33 12.41
N VAL A 46 -9.29 0.31 12.16
CA VAL A 46 -8.95 -0.84 11.32
C VAL A 46 -10.03 -1.00 10.26
N LEU A 47 -9.64 -1.04 8.99
CA LEU A 47 -10.55 -1.31 7.87
C LEU A 47 -10.39 -2.77 7.43
N ASP A 48 -11.37 -3.62 7.72
CA ASP A 48 -11.37 -5.02 7.31
C ASP A 48 -12.74 -5.45 6.75
N ASN A 49 -12.73 -6.12 5.60
CA ASN A 49 -13.94 -6.58 4.88
C ASN A 49 -15.00 -5.48 4.67
N ASP A 50 -14.56 -4.30 4.22
CA ASP A 50 -15.41 -3.10 4.02
C ASP A 50 -16.13 -2.65 5.31
N ARG A 51 -15.57 -2.97 6.48
CA ARG A 51 -16.06 -2.54 7.80
C ARG A 51 -14.95 -1.89 8.61
N GLU A 52 -15.34 -0.87 9.37
CA GLU A 52 -14.45 -0.14 10.26
C GLU A 52 -14.56 -0.68 11.69
N PHE A 53 -13.42 -1.00 12.28
CA PHE A 53 -13.25 -1.42 13.66
C PHE A 53 -12.35 -0.45 14.41
N HIS A 54 -12.50 -0.37 15.72
CA HIS A 54 -11.75 0.52 16.60
C HIS A 54 -10.89 -0.30 17.54
N ILE A 55 -9.65 0.12 17.77
CA ILE A 55 -8.82 -0.40 18.86
C ILE A 55 -8.46 0.76 19.78
N ILE A 56 -8.63 0.59 21.08
CA ILE A 56 -8.21 1.55 22.10
C ILE A 56 -7.46 0.80 23.18
N ILE A 57 -6.23 1.20 23.46
CA ILE A 57 -5.41 0.70 24.59
C ILE A 57 -5.23 1.86 25.55
N ASP A 58 -5.66 1.70 26.80
CA ASP A 58 -5.61 2.74 27.83
C ASP A 58 -5.04 2.15 29.13
N GLU A 59 -3.76 2.42 29.39
CA GLU A 59 -3.03 1.94 30.57
C GLU A 59 -3.64 2.52 31.85
N LYS A 60 -4.04 3.79 31.89
CA LYS A 60 -4.64 4.39 33.09
C LYS A 60 -5.93 3.70 33.51
N LYS A 61 -6.70 3.18 32.54
CA LYS A 61 -7.93 2.44 32.78
C LYS A 61 -7.73 0.93 32.85
N ASN A 62 -6.50 0.44 32.62
CA ASN A 62 -6.19 -0.96 32.39
C ASN A 62 -7.19 -1.59 31.42
N GLU A 63 -7.39 -1.01 30.23
CA GLU A 63 -8.40 -1.47 29.28
C GLU A 63 -7.86 -1.59 27.84
N ILE A 64 -8.21 -2.70 27.18
CA ILE A 64 -8.11 -2.85 25.72
C ILE A 64 -9.53 -2.99 25.18
N PHE A 65 -9.94 -2.04 24.38
CA PHE A 65 -11.23 -2.04 23.68
C PHE A 65 -11.03 -2.43 22.22
N HIS A 66 -11.82 -3.38 21.73
CA HIS A 66 -11.92 -3.68 20.30
C HIS A 66 -13.29 -4.24 19.93
N ASP A 67 -13.84 -3.78 18.81
CA ASP A 67 -15.21 -4.10 18.36
C ASP A 67 -15.27 -5.07 17.18
N CYS A 68 -14.20 -5.82 16.90
CA CYS A 68 -14.24 -6.85 15.86
C CYS A 68 -14.99 -8.12 16.33
N PRO A 69 -15.58 -8.89 15.39
CA PRO A 69 -16.30 -10.13 15.70
C PRO A 69 -15.46 -11.14 16.52
N THR A 70 -14.18 -11.31 16.20
CA THR A 70 -13.30 -12.23 16.94
C THR A 70 -13.18 -11.84 18.41
N PHE A 71 -13.12 -10.54 18.69
CA PHE A 71 -13.04 -10.03 20.06
C PHE A 71 -14.34 -10.24 20.85
N LEU A 72 -15.46 -10.42 20.14
CA LEU A 72 -16.80 -10.66 20.67
C LEU A 72 -17.13 -12.14 20.91
N PHE A 73 -16.73 -13.03 19.98
CA PHE A 73 -17.21 -14.42 19.95
C PHE A 73 -16.26 -15.45 20.60
N GLU A 74 -14.98 -15.15 20.74
CA GLU A 74 -14.02 -16.09 21.34
C GLU A 74 -14.12 -16.10 22.86
N ASN A 75 -13.97 -17.27 23.48
CA ASN A 75 -14.13 -17.43 24.94
C ASN A 75 -12.82 -17.21 25.70
N GLU A 76 -11.70 -17.70 25.16
CA GLU A 76 -10.40 -17.59 25.83
C GLU A 76 -9.76 -16.23 25.58
N ARG A 77 -9.08 -15.69 26.61
CA ARG A 77 -8.44 -14.36 26.56
C ARG A 77 -7.43 -14.25 25.42
N ASN A 78 -6.58 -15.26 25.25
CA ASN A 78 -5.58 -15.30 24.19
C ASN A 78 -6.24 -15.43 22.81
N GLU A 79 -7.41 -16.08 22.73
CA GLU A 79 -8.18 -16.18 21.50
C GLU A 79 -8.85 -14.86 21.10
N LYS A 80 -9.29 -14.06 22.09
CA LYS A 80 -9.86 -12.72 21.87
C LYS A 80 -8.87 -11.73 21.26
N ILE A 81 -7.58 -11.84 21.57
CA ILE A 81 -6.56 -10.99 20.94
C ILE A 81 -6.44 -11.37 19.46
N CYS A 82 -7.17 -10.64 18.63
CA CYS A 82 -7.32 -10.90 17.21
C CYS A 82 -6.09 -10.47 16.41
N ILE A 83 -6.08 -10.81 15.11
CA ILE A 83 -4.99 -10.44 14.20
C ILE A 83 -4.77 -8.92 14.10
N HIS A 84 -5.81 -8.10 14.30
CA HIS A 84 -5.71 -6.66 14.20
C HIS A 84 -4.93 -6.04 15.37
N ILE A 85 -5.12 -6.55 16.59
CA ILE A 85 -4.37 -6.09 17.76
C ILE A 85 -2.91 -6.50 17.64
N ILE A 86 -2.65 -7.75 17.23
CA ILE A 86 -1.28 -8.23 16.99
C ILE A 86 -0.61 -7.37 15.91
N LYS A 87 -1.33 -7.08 14.82
CA LYS A 87 -0.80 -6.22 13.75
C LYS A 87 -0.55 -4.78 14.23
N LEU A 88 -1.42 -4.20 15.05
CA LEU A 88 -1.17 -2.89 15.67
C LEU A 88 0.11 -2.90 16.50
N LEU A 89 0.32 -3.92 17.35
CA LEU A 89 1.54 -4.05 18.15
C LEU A 89 2.80 -4.23 17.29
N LEU A 90 2.69 -4.87 16.12
CA LEU A 90 3.80 -4.97 15.15
C LEU A 90 4.10 -3.64 14.42
N LEU A 91 3.19 -2.66 14.48
CA LEU A 91 3.37 -1.33 13.87
C LEU A 91 3.88 -0.28 14.87
N LEU A 92 3.74 -0.52 16.17
CA LEU A 92 4.20 0.37 17.23
C LEU A 92 5.69 0.17 17.50
N LYS A 93 6.29 1.11 18.24
CA LYS A 93 7.68 0.98 18.71
C LYS A 93 7.80 -0.23 19.65
N ASP A 94 8.94 -0.91 19.57
CA ASP A 94 9.19 -2.14 20.32
C ASP A 94 9.03 -1.97 21.84
N ASP A 95 9.42 -0.84 22.41
CA ASP A 95 9.29 -0.53 23.83
C ASP A 95 7.84 -0.48 24.30
N ILE A 96 6.97 0.23 23.55
CA ILE A 96 5.53 0.31 23.80
C ILE A 96 4.90 -1.09 23.71
N SER A 97 5.21 -1.82 22.63
CA SER A 97 4.66 -3.15 22.39
C SER A 97 5.09 -4.15 23.45
N ASN A 98 6.37 -4.13 23.85
CA ASN A 98 6.89 -4.98 24.93
C ASN A 98 6.17 -4.71 26.26
N LYS A 99 5.94 -3.44 26.60
CA LYS A 99 5.22 -3.08 27.83
C LYS A 99 3.78 -3.61 27.81
N ILE A 100 3.05 -3.36 26.71
CA ILE A 100 1.67 -3.86 26.55
C ILE A 100 1.61 -5.40 26.62
N LEU A 101 2.54 -6.10 25.96
CA LEU A 101 2.56 -7.57 25.94
C LEU A 101 2.90 -8.16 27.31
N THR A 102 3.85 -7.57 28.04
CA THR A 102 4.26 -8.03 29.38
C THR A 102 3.11 -7.86 30.38
N GLU A 103 2.37 -6.76 30.29
CA GLU A 103 1.23 -6.44 31.16
C GLU A 103 -0.10 -6.91 30.56
N LEU A 104 -0.08 -7.69 29.47
CA LEU A 104 -1.29 -8.02 28.70
C LEU A 104 -2.37 -8.67 29.56
N SER A 105 -1.98 -9.42 30.60
CA SER A 105 -2.90 -10.07 31.54
C SER A 105 -3.65 -9.10 32.47
N GLU A 106 -3.10 -7.91 32.71
CA GLU A 106 -3.63 -6.89 33.63
C GLU A 106 -4.75 -6.06 33.00
N TYR A 107 -4.75 -5.94 31.66
CA TYR A 107 -5.80 -5.21 30.94
C TYR A 107 -7.18 -5.88 31.08
N ARG A 108 -8.26 -5.11 30.99
CA ARG A 108 -9.61 -5.61 30.79
C ARG A 108 -9.94 -5.56 29.31
N LEU A 109 -10.33 -6.70 28.73
CA LEU A 109 -10.79 -6.75 27.34
C LEU A 109 -12.27 -6.34 27.26
N SER A 110 -12.59 -5.30 26.49
CA SER A 110 -13.95 -4.76 26.33
C SER A 110 -14.36 -4.65 24.86
N TYR A 111 -15.64 -4.90 24.54
CA TYR A 111 -16.09 -5.02 23.15
C TYR A 111 -17.41 -4.30 22.83
N GLU A 112 -18.27 -4.14 23.84
CA GLU A 112 -19.55 -3.43 23.73
C GLU A 112 -19.48 -2.09 24.46
N ASP A 113 -20.00 -1.06 23.80
CA ASP A 113 -20.32 0.23 24.40
C ASP A 113 -21.63 0.67 23.73
N PHE A 114 -22.77 0.34 24.34
CA PHE A 114 -24.09 0.77 23.85
C PHE A 114 -24.11 2.32 23.85
N GLY A 115 -24.12 2.94 22.65
CA GLY A 115 -24.07 4.40 22.46
C GLY A 115 -22.66 5.00 22.41
N SER A 116 -21.67 4.24 21.90
CA SER A 116 -20.24 4.33 22.22
C SER A 116 -19.55 5.71 22.22
N LYS A 117 -19.46 6.33 23.40
CA LYS A 117 -18.69 7.56 23.64
C LYS A 117 -17.21 7.39 23.26
N LYS A 118 -16.66 6.18 23.40
CA LYS A 118 -15.27 5.87 23.03
C LYS A 118 -15.00 5.98 21.53
N LYS A 119 -15.90 5.44 20.69
CA LYS A 119 -15.77 5.52 19.22
C LYS A 119 -16.06 6.94 18.73
N SER A 120 -17.08 7.58 19.29
CA SER A 120 -17.37 8.99 19.01
C SER A 120 -16.14 9.88 19.26
N LYS A 121 -15.43 9.66 20.38
CA LYS A 121 -14.17 10.36 20.66
C LYS A 121 -13.08 10.12 19.60
N ASN A 122 -12.89 8.88 19.12
CA ASN A 122 -11.93 8.61 18.04
C ASN A 122 -12.29 9.39 16.77
N PHE A 123 -13.57 9.42 16.40
CA PHE A 123 -14.02 10.17 15.23
C PHE A 123 -13.91 11.69 15.41
N ILE A 124 -14.14 12.23 16.61
CA ILE A 124 -13.93 13.64 16.90
C ILE A 124 -12.44 14.01 16.80
N GLU A 125 -11.54 13.19 17.33
CA GLU A 125 -10.08 13.41 17.22
C GLU A 125 -9.65 13.39 15.74
N LEU A 126 -10.11 12.40 14.96
CA LEU A 126 -9.88 12.34 13.52
C LEU A 126 -10.44 13.57 12.79
N ALA A 127 -11.67 13.97 13.10
CA ALA A 127 -12.29 15.14 12.50
C ALA A 127 -11.46 16.41 12.78
N ASN A 128 -11.03 16.62 14.03
CA ASN A 128 -10.24 17.78 14.39
C ASN A 128 -8.91 17.82 13.63
N HIS A 129 -8.19 16.68 13.56
CA HIS A 129 -6.96 16.61 12.78
C HIS A 129 -7.19 16.95 11.29
N CYS A 130 -8.26 16.43 10.68
CA CYS A 130 -8.59 16.76 9.29
C CYS A 130 -8.92 18.24 9.11
N LEU A 131 -9.68 18.84 10.04
CA LEU A 131 -10.05 20.26 9.96
C LEU A 131 -8.85 21.19 10.18
N GLU A 132 -7.95 20.84 11.10
CA GLU A 132 -6.69 21.55 11.33
C GLU A 132 -5.78 21.52 10.10
N SER A 133 -5.82 20.43 9.32
CA SER A 133 -5.11 20.30 8.05
C SER A 133 -5.90 20.79 6.83
N ASN A 134 -6.97 21.58 7.02
CA ASN A 134 -7.82 22.11 5.94
C ASN A 134 -8.46 21.04 5.02
N ASN A 135 -8.63 19.82 5.52
CA ASN A 135 -9.32 18.71 4.86
C ASN A 135 -10.78 18.63 5.35
N CYS A 136 -11.56 19.63 4.96
CA CYS A 136 -12.90 19.86 5.50
C CYS A 136 -13.90 18.74 5.19
N ILE A 137 -13.87 18.16 3.98
CA ILE A 137 -14.80 17.09 3.58
C ILE A 137 -14.60 15.83 4.43
N GLU A 138 -13.34 15.43 4.65
CA GLU A 138 -13.03 14.28 5.49
C GLU A 138 -13.33 14.56 6.97
N GLY A 139 -13.03 15.78 7.44
CA GLY A 139 -13.39 16.25 8.77
C GLY A 139 -14.90 16.17 9.04
N LEU A 140 -15.72 16.64 8.10
CA LEU A 140 -17.18 16.54 8.17
C LEU A 140 -17.65 15.07 8.19
N SER A 141 -17.09 14.21 7.33
CA SER A 141 -17.45 12.78 7.33
C SER A 141 -17.20 12.13 8.71
N TYR A 142 -16.08 12.42 9.36
CA TYR A 142 -15.82 11.92 10.72
C TYR A 142 -16.72 12.57 11.77
N LEU A 143 -17.05 13.86 11.69
CA LEU A 143 -18.05 14.47 12.58
C LEU A 143 -19.41 13.77 12.47
N ASN A 144 -19.85 13.45 11.24
CA ASN A 144 -21.08 12.71 11.01
C ASN A 144 -21.02 11.30 11.65
N LYS A 145 -19.90 10.58 11.48
CA LYS A 145 -19.66 9.28 12.14
C LYS A 145 -19.63 9.38 13.67
N ALA A 146 -19.26 10.51 14.23
CA ALA A 146 -19.19 10.71 15.67
C ALA A 146 -20.57 10.76 16.35
N ILE A 147 -21.65 10.99 15.58
CA ILE A 147 -23.03 11.02 16.06
C ILE A 147 -23.56 9.58 16.18
N LEU A 148 -23.10 8.87 17.22
CA LEU A 148 -23.46 7.47 17.48
C LEU A 148 -24.63 7.31 18.47
N ASN A 149 -24.91 8.35 19.24
CA ASN A 149 -26.00 8.43 20.21
C ASN A 149 -26.60 9.85 20.14
N GLN A 150 -27.91 9.94 20.30
CA GLN A 150 -28.64 11.19 20.35
C GLN A 150 -28.29 12.03 21.61
N SER A 151 -27.88 11.38 22.70
CA SER A 151 -27.37 12.09 23.89
C SER A 151 -25.95 12.63 23.63
N ASP A 152 -25.75 13.94 23.83
CA ASP A 152 -24.48 14.66 23.68
C ASP A 152 -24.02 14.97 22.22
N CYS A 153 -24.91 14.96 21.22
CA CYS A 153 -24.55 15.26 19.82
C CYS A 153 -24.61 16.74 19.40
N GLU A 154 -25.24 17.61 20.21
CA GLU A 154 -25.44 19.04 19.89
C GLU A 154 -24.16 19.79 19.49
N PRO A 155 -23.05 19.73 20.26
CA PRO A 155 -21.83 20.43 19.87
C PRO A 155 -21.22 19.91 18.55
N ILE A 156 -21.45 18.63 18.23
CA ILE A 156 -20.97 17.99 17.01
C ILE A 156 -21.78 18.51 15.82
N ILE A 157 -23.12 18.59 15.96
CA ILE A 157 -24.03 19.15 14.96
C ILE A 157 -23.68 20.61 14.68
N GLU A 158 -23.54 21.43 15.72
CA GLU A 158 -23.19 22.86 15.57
C GLU A 158 -21.89 23.02 14.78
N LYS A 159 -20.85 22.29 15.20
CA LYS A 159 -19.55 22.32 14.52
C LYS A 159 -19.64 21.86 13.06
N TYR A 160 -20.44 20.83 12.77
CA TYR A 160 -20.65 20.35 11.40
C TYR A 160 -21.30 21.44 10.53
N LEU A 161 -22.40 22.03 11.00
CA LEU A 161 -23.16 23.04 10.26
C LEU A 161 -22.31 24.31 10.05
N GLU A 162 -21.61 24.76 11.08
CA GLU A 162 -20.71 25.91 10.98
C GLU A 162 -19.58 25.66 9.98
N THR A 163 -18.91 24.52 10.09
CA THR A 163 -17.75 24.17 9.24
C THR A 163 -18.16 24.08 7.78
N SER A 164 -19.28 23.40 7.48
CA SER A 164 -19.78 23.27 6.10
C SER A 164 -20.18 24.63 5.50
N ILE A 165 -20.85 25.49 6.28
CA ILE A 165 -21.25 26.85 5.85
C ILE A 165 -20.05 27.78 5.63
N ASN A 166 -19.00 27.67 6.46
CA ASN A 166 -17.82 28.53 6.35
C ASN A 166 -16.92 28.12 5.18
N ASN A 167 -16.98 26.86 4.76
CA ASN A 167 -16.21 26.31 3.65
C ASN A 167 -17.01 26.16 2.35
N ASN A 168 -18.26 26.64 2.28
CA ASN A 168 -19.18 26.51 1.13
C ASN A 168 -19.44 25.05 0.69
N LEU A 169 -19.46 24.12 1.64
CA LEU A 169 -19.67 22.69 1.41
C LEU A 169 -21.17 22.34 1.47
N PHE A 170 -21.95 22.85 0.51
CA PHE A 170 -23.41 22.75 0.55
C PHE A 170 -23.95 21.36 0.21
N ILE A 171 -23.21 20.52 -0.53
CA ILE A 171 -23.60 19.12 -0.74
C ILE A 171 -23.61 18.40 0.62
N GLU A 172 -22.50 18.47 1.34
CA GLU A 172 -22.32 17.86 2.66
C GLU A 172 -23.29 18.45 3.69
N PHE A 173 -23.58 19.75 3.59
CA PHE A 173 -24.55 20.43 4.46
C PHE A 173 -25.96 19.86 4.29
N PHE A 174 -26.49 19.80 3.06
CA PHE A 174 -27.85 19.33 2.83
C PHE A 174 -27.99 17.82 2.98
N GLU A 175 -26.99 17.03 2.59
CA GLU A 175 -26.96 15.58 2.84
C GLU A 175 -26.98 15.29 4.35
N PHE A 176 -26.25 16.07 5.15
CA PHE A 176 -26.29 15.95 6.61
C PHE A 176 -27.67 16.28 7.18
N LEU A 177 -28.32 17.34 6.72
CA LEU A 177 -29.67 17.67 7.17
C LEU A 177 -30.68 16.56 6.81
N LYS A 178 -30.61 16.03 5.58
CA LYS A 178 -31.42 14.88 5.15
C LYS A 178 -31.19 13.68 6.08
N ASN A 179 -29.93 13.26 6.22
CA ASN A 179 -29.56 12.07 6.98
C ASN A 179 -29.86 12.23 8.47
N GLY A 180 -29.70 13.44 9.03
CA GLY A 180 -30.01 13.71 10.42
C GLY A 180 -31.49 13.47 10.72
N TYR A 181 -32.38 13.87 9.82
CA TYR A 181 -33.80 13.58 9.95
C TYR A 181 -34.12 12.09 9.79
N GLU A 182 -33.49 11.41 8.82
CA GLU A 182 -33.64 9.96 8.64
C GLU A 182 -33.20 9.15 9.88
N ASN A 183 -32.26 9.69 10.66
CA ASN A 183 -31.73 9.11 11.89
C ASN A 183 -32.31 9.71 13.18
N GLU A 184 -33.50 10.33 13.11
CA GLU A 184 -34.26 10.84 14.27
C GLU A 184 -33.53 11.95 15.07
N LEU A 185 -32.73 12.80 14.42
CA LEU A 185 -32.07 13.96 15.03
C LEU A 185 -32.90 15.26 14.98
N ASP A 186 -34.18 15.16 14.62
CA ASP A 186 -35.09 16.27 14.32
C ASP A 186 -35.12 17.33 15.43
N GLU A 187 -35.27 16.90 16.69
CA GLU A 187 -35.38 17.80 17.85
C GLU A 187 -34.10 18.62 18.07
N PHE A 188 -32.94 18.04 17.76
CA PHE A 188 -31.65 18.72 17.87
C PHE A 188 -31.45 19.70 16.72
N LEU A 189 -31.76 19.30 15.49
CA LEU A 189 -31.62 20.15 14.31
C LEU A 189 -32.51 21.41 14.38
N MET A 190 -33.71 21.31 14.96
CA MET A 190 -34.58 22.49 15.14
C MET A 190 -33.95 23.61 15.98
N LYS A 191 -33.03 23.29 16.91
CA LYS A 191 -32.32 24.29 17.70
C LYS A 191 -31.37 25.15 16.87
N TYR A 192 -30.95 24.65 15.71
CA TYR A 192 -29.98 25.29 14.82
C TYR A 192 -30.64 25.92 13.57
N ASN A 193 -31.91 26.32 13.66
CA ASN A 193 -32.63 26.95 12.53
C ASN A 193 -31.88 28.16 11.93
N THR A 194 -31.17 28.95 12.74
CA THR A 194 -30.34 30.06 12.25
C THR A 194 -29.21 29.61 11.32
N PHE A 195 -28.55 28.48 11.62
CA PHE A 195 -27.56 27.88 10.73
C PHE A 195 -28.21 27.35 9.47
N ILE A 196 -29.37 26.69 9.58
CA ILE A 196 -30.14 26.18 8.42
C ILE A 196 -30.49 27.32 7.46
N GLU A 197 -31.10 28.41 7.96
CA GLU A 197 -31.45 29.60 7.18
C GLU A 197 -30.23 30.28 6.55
N SER A 198 -29.12 30.37 7.27
CA SER A 198 -27.85 30.88 6.75
C SER A 198 -27.30 29.99 5.63
N GLY A 199 -27.34 28.67 5.80
CA GLY A 199 -26.91 27.69 4.80
C GLY A 199 -27.71 27.82 3.49
N PHE A 200 -29.05 27.87 3.58
CA PHE A 200 -29.90 28.15 2.42
C PHE A 200 -29.55 29.50 1.78
N SER A 201 -29.42 30.57 2.57
CA SER A 201 -29.12 31.92 2.06
C SER A 201 -27.79 32.00 1.30
N LYS A 202 -26.75 31.32 1.79
CA LYS A 202 -25.45 31.25 1.09
C LYS A 202 -25.53 30.33 -0.13
N PHE A 203 -26.18 29.17 -0.01
CA PHE A 203 -26.36 28.24 -1.12
C PHE A 203 -27.07 28.91 -2.31
N MET A 204 -28.15 29.65 -2.06
CA MET A 204 -28.88 30.39 -3.10
C MET A 204 -27.96 31.27 -3.95
N LYS A 205 -26.95 31.91 -3.35
CA LYS A 205 -25.99 32.78 -4.06
C LYS A 205 -24.96 32.01 -4.90
N SER A 206 -24.88 30.70 -4.73
CA SER A 206 -23.89 29.81 -5.34
C SER A 206 -24.47 28.79 -6.31
N VAL A 207 -25.80 28.71 -6.47
CA VAL A 207 -26.49 27.70 -7.32
C VAL A 207 -25.89 27.62 -8.72
N SER A 208 -25.57 28.76 -9.34
CA SER A 208 -24.97 28.83 -10.68
C SER A 208 -23.54 28.29 -10.77
N LEU A 209 -22.84 28.13 -9.65
CA LEU A 209 -21.46 27.65 -9.59
C LEU A 209 -21.36 26.11 -9.53
N TYR A 210 -22.46 25.42 -9.21
CA TYR A 210 -22.46 23.97 -9.07
C TYR A 210 -22.48 23.27 -10.42
N SER A 211 -21.88 22.09 -10.50
CA SER A 211 -22.19 21.18 -11.60
C SER A 211 -23.67 20.81 -11.53
N PHE A 212 -24.31 20.56 -12.67
CA PHE A 212 -25.72 20.19 -12.66
C PHE A 212 -25.97 18.89 -11.89
N PHE A 213 -25.02 17.95 -11.88
CA PHE A 213 -25.15 16.71 -11.12
C PHE A 213 -25.12 16.96 -9.60
N ASP A 214 -24.20 17.79 -9.12
CA ASP A 214 -24.14 18.15 -7.70
C ASP A 214 -25.37 18.93 -7.26
N LEU A 215 -25.89 19.80 -8.14
CA LEU A 215 -27.15 20.48 -7.89
C LEU A 215 -28.31 19.50 -7.72
N LEU A 216 -28.43 18.48 -8.57
CA LEU A 216 -29.46 17.45 -8.45
C LEU A 216 -29.38 16.71 -7.11
N ARG A 217 -28.16 16.41 -6.62
CA ARG A 217 -27.93 15.79 -5.31
C ARG A 217 -28.36 16.70 -4.16
N ILE A 218 -28.05 18.00 -4.27
CA ILE A 218 -28.50 19.00 -3.30
C ILE A 218 -30.03 19.09 -3.30
N ILE A 219 -30.67 19.14 -4.47
CA ILE A 219 -32.13 19.19 -4.61
C ILE A 219 -32.79 17.96 -3.95
N GLU A 220 -32.29 16.76 -4.23
CA GLU A 220 -32.79 15.52 -3.61
C GLU A 220 -32.67 15.58 -2.07
N SER A 221 -31.57 16.12 -1.57
CA SER A 221 -31.34 16.26 -0.13
C SER A 221 -32.30 17.29 0.50
N ILE A 222 -32.49 18.43 -0.16
CA ILE A 222 -33.43 19.47 0.25
C ILE A 222 -34.87 18.96 0.22
N ASP A 223 -35.30 18.27 -0.84
CA ASP A 223 -36.67 17.75 -0.98
C ASP A 223 -37.02 16.78 0.14
N ASN A 224 -36.10 15.83 0.42
CA ASN A 224 -36.26 14.88 1.52
C ASN A 224 -36.31 15.60 2.89
N PHE A 225 -35.41 16.55 3.11
CA PHE A 225 -35.36 17.34 4.34
C PHE A 225 -36.65 18.16 4.56
N LEU A 226 -37.13 18.90 3.55
CA LEU A 226 -38.33 19.73 3.61
C LEU A 226 -39.64 18.94 3.65
N GLY A 227 -39.60 17.63 3.35
CA GLY A 227 -40.69 16.71 3.64
C GLY A 227 -41.03 16.65 5.14
N ARG A 228 -40.06 16.91 6.01
CA ARG A 228 -40.21 16.86 7.48
C ARG A 228 -40.01 18.22 8.14
N TYR A 229 -39.09 19.04 7.63
CA TYR A 229 -38.76 20.35 8.19
C TYR A 229 -39.73 21.45 7.74
N LYS A 230 -40.01 22.40 8.63
CA LYS A 230 -40.76 23.62 8.31
C LYS A 230 -40.02 24.84 8.82
N PHE A 231 -39.72 25.77 7.92
CA PHE A 231 -39.19 27.09 8.29
C PHE A 231 -40.22 27.84 9.14
N GLN A 232 -39.76 28.39 10.27
CA GLN A 232 -40.60 29.17 11.18
C GLN A 232 -40.47 30.68 10.95
N ASN A 233 -39.31 31.14 10.44
CA ASN A 233 -39.03 32.55 10.23
C ASN A 233 -39.65 33.06 8.92
N THR A 234 -40.73 33.83 9.04
CA THR A 234 -41.43 34.44 7.91
C THR A 234 -40.57 35.44 7.14
N THR A 235 -39.65 36.15 7.82
CA THR A 235 -38.75 37.12 7.16
C THR A 235 -37.72 36.41 6.29
N PHE A 236 -37.19 35.27 6.75
CA PHE A 236 -36.32 34.44 5.94
C PHE A 236 -37.07 33.87 4.72
N LEU A 237 -38.28 33.34 4.93
CA LEU A 237 -39.10 32.78 3.85
C LEU A 237 -39.42 33.82 2.76
N LEU A 238 -39.74 35.06 3.14
CA LEU A 238 -39.96 36.16 2.18
C LEU A 238 -38.71 36.43 1.33
N LYS A 239 -37.54 36.55 1.96
CA LYS A 239 -36.26 36.77 1.26
C LYS A 239 -35.89 35.61 0.34
N LEU A 240 -36.06 34.37 0.82
CA LEU A 240 -35.83 33.16 0.03
C LEU A 240 -36.73 33.17 -1.22
N THR A 241 -37.99 33.52 -1.03
CA THR A 241 -38.98 33.61 -2.11
C THR A 241 -38.59 34.67 -3.13
N GLU A 242 -38.20 35.87 -2.70
CA GLU A 242 -37.73 36.92 -3.60
C GLU A 242 -36.52 36.46 -4.46
N GLU A 243 -35.57 35.73 -3.87
CA GLU A 243 -34.43 35.21 -4.61
C GLU A 243 -34.82 34.11 -5.60
N LEU A 244 -35.74 33.21 -5.23
CA LEU A 244 -36.29 32.18 -6.14
C LEU A 244 -36.97 32.84 -7.36
N VAL A 245 -37.77 33.88 -7.15
CA VAL A 245 -38.42 34.64 -8.23
C VAL A 245 -37.40 35.24 -9.19
N LYS A 246 -36.30 35.78 -8.65
CA LYS A 246 -35.22 36.33 -9.46
C LYS A 246 -34.50 35.24 -10.26
N GLN A 247 -34.22 34.10 -9.65
CA GLN A 247 -33.52 32.98 -10.29
C GLN A 247 -34.35 32.27 -11.38
N ILE A 248 -35.68 32.21 -11.25
CA ILE A 248 -36.56 31.71 -12.34
C ILE A 248 -36.40 32.52 -13.63
N LYS A 249 -36.07 33.80 -13.52
CA LYS A 249 -35.86 34.72 -14.66
C LYS A 249 -34.40 34.80 -15.10
N SER A 250 -33.52 34.00 -14.50
CA SER A 250 -32.11 33.95 -14.85
C SER A 250 -31.89 33.31 -16.23
N GLU A 251 -30.77 33.65 -16.87
CA GLU A 251 -30.29 32.93 -18.05
C GLU A 251 -29.55 31.64 -17.68
N ASN A 252 -29.16 31.49 -16.40
CA ASN A 252 -28.44 30.32 -15.93
C ASN A 252 -29.39 29.11 -15.72
N PHE A 253 -29.12 28.02 -16.43
CA PHE A 253 -29.95 26.81 -16.38
C PHE A 253 -30.09 26.22 -14.95
N ASN A 254 -29.02 26.20 -14.16
CA ASN A 254 -29.05 25.67 -12.79
C ASN A 254 -29.97 26.49 -11.88
N GLU A 255 -29.89 27.81 -11.95
CA GLU A 255 -30.72 28.72 -11.17
C GLU A 255 -32.21 28.56 -11.52
N VAL A 256 -32.52 28.51 -12.82
CA VAL A 256 -33.88 28.29 -13.31
C VAL A 256 -34.39 26.92 -12.89
N TYR A 257 -33.58 25.87 -13.05
CA TYR A 257 -33.97 24.49 -12.71
C TYR A 257 -34.25 24.33 -11.22
N PHE A 258 -33.30 24.74 -10.36
CA PHE A 258 -33.45 24.67 -8.91
C PHE A 258 -34.69 25.43 -8.45
N SER A 259 -34.85 26.68 -8.89
CA SER A 259 -35.92 27.54 -8.42
C SER A 259 -37.28 27.08 -8.89
N THR A 260 -37.37 26.62 -10.15
CA THR A 260 -38.61 26.06 -10.70
C THR A 260 -39.02 24.79 -9.96
N PHE A 261 -38.07 23.88 -9.72
CA PHE A 261 -38.33 22.67 -8.92
C PHE A 261 -38.84 23.02 -7.52
N PHE A 262 -38.11 23.88 -6.81
CA PHE A 262 -38.40 24.25 -5.43
C PHE A 262 -39.78 24.91 -5.30
N VAL A 263 -40.10 25.83 -6.23
CA VAL A 263 -41.38 26.53 -6.27
C VAL A 263 -42.53 25.57 -6.60
N LYS A 264 -42.40 24.73 -7.64
CA LYS A 264 -43.45 23.78 -8.03
C LYS A 264 -43.76 22.79 -6.91
N LYS A 265 -42.72 22.23 -6.27
CA LYS A 265 -42.89 21.26 -5.19
C LYS A 265 -43.58 21.87 -3.96
N ASN A 266 -43.34 23.15 -3.68
CA ASN A 266 -43.83 23.84 -2.48
C ASN A 266 -44.89 24.91 -2.78
N LEU A 267 -45.55 24.83 -3.94
CA LEU A 267 -46.36 25.91 -4.51
C LEU A 267 -47.39 26.49 -3.55
N MET A 268 -48.25 25.64 -2.96
CA MET A 268 -49.32 26.09 -2.07
C MET A 268 -48.78 26.88 -0.86
N LYS A 269 -47.69 26.39 -0.24
CA LYS A 269 -47.08 27.04 0.93
C LYS A 269 -46.46 28.39 0.57
N LEU A 270 -45.81 28.47 -0.58
CA LEU A 270 -45.11 29.69 -0.99
C LEU A 270 -46.09 30.75 -1.52
N MET A 271 -47.23 30.35 -2.12
CA MET A 271 -48.30 31.26 -2.55
C MET A 271 -48.92 32.03 -1.38
N GLU A 272 -49.06 31.41 -0.21
CA GLU A 272 -49.55 32.08 1.00
C GLU A 272 -48.60 33.19 1.48
N ILE A 273 -47.30 33.08 1.15
CA ILE A 273 -46.25 34.00 1.59
C ILE A 273 -46.05 35.12 0.57
N ASN A 274 -46.03 34.78 -0.73
CA ASN A 274 -45.90 35.75 -1.81
C ASN A 274 -46.84 35.37 -2.99
N PRO A 275 -47.94 36.10 -3.19
CA PRO A 275 -48.90 35.82 -4.26
C PRO A 275 -48.32 35.87 -5.68
N VAL A 276 -47.22 36.59 -5.90
CA VAL A 276 -46.54 36.72 -7.21
C VAL A 276 -46.08 35.37 -7.77
N ILE A 277 -45.88 34.36 -6.91
CA ILE A 277 -45.51 33.02 -7.32
C ILE A 277 -46.56 32.37 -8.22
N ASN A 278 -47.84 32.67 -7.98
CA ASN A 278 -48.95 32.12 -8.78
C ASN A 278 -48.85 32.57 -10.25
N GLU A 279 -48.40 33.81 -10.48
CA GLU A 279 -48.19 34.37 -11.81
C GLU A 279 -46.97 33.76 -12.51
N LEU A 280 -45.95 33.32 -11.77
CA LEU A 280 -44.74 32.68 -12.32
C LEU A 280 -44.98 31.24 -12.76
N THR A 281 -45.87 30.50 -12.08
CA THR A 281 -46.23 29.13 -12.48
C THR A 281 -47.09 29.05 -13.74
N LEU A 282 -47.64 30.18 -14.20
CA LEU A 282 -48.48 30.30 -15.40
C LEU A 282 -47.71 30.77 -16.65
N LEU A 283 -46.37 30.92 -16.56
CA LEU A 283 -45.56 31.43 -17.66
C LEU A 283 -45.68 30.52 -18.90
N GLU A 284 -45.95 31.15 -20.05
CA GLU A 284 -45.93 30.59 -21.42
C GLU A 284 -44.60 29.87 -21.80
N ASN A 285 -43.59 29.92 -20.92
CA ASN A 285 -42.27 29.30 -21.08
C ASN A 285 -42.10 27.93 -20.38
N PHE A 286 -43.08 27.45 -19.61
CA PHE A 286 -42.90 26.21 -18.84
C PHE A 286 -42.78 24.98 -19.73
N ASP A 287 -43.59 24.85 -20.78
CA ASP A 287 -43.49 23.73 -21.72
C ASP A 287 -42.15 23.76 -22.50
N ASN A 288 -41.69 24.95 -22.91
CA ASN A 288 -40.35 25.13 -23.49
C ASN A 288 -39.24 24.71 -22.50
N PHE A 289 -39.42 24.99 -21.21
CA PHE A 289 -38.47 24.54 -20.20
C PHE A 289 -38.50 23.02 -19.98
N LYS A 290 -39.66 22.37 -20.01
CA LYS A 290 -39.78 20.89 -20.00
C LYS A 290 -39.03 20.27 -21.18
N GLU A 291 -39.19 20.84 -22.37
CA GLU A 291 -38.46 20.40 -23.57
C GLU A 291 -36.95 20.56 -23.40
N LYS A 292 -36.47 21.67 -22.82
CA LYS A 292 -35.05 21.87 -22.49
C LYS A 292 -34.52 20.84 -21.50
N ILE A 293 -35.29 20.51 -20.45
CA ILE A 293 -34.93 19.47 -19.47
C ILE A 293 -34.81 18.10 -20.16
N LEU A 294 -35.79 17.74 -21.00
CA LEU A 294 -35.77 16.49 -21.75
C LEU A 294 -34.61 16.43 -22.75
N ALA A 295 -34.36 17.51 -23.49
CA ALA A 295 -33.23 17.60 -24.40
C ALA A 295 -31.90 17.41 -23.65
N TYR A 296 -31.74 18.06 -22.50
CA TYR A 296 -30.57 17.87 -21.64
C TYR A 296 -30.45 16.42 -21.15
N PHE A 297 -31.55 15.79 -20.74
CA PHE A 297 -31.56 14.37 -20.32
C PHE A 297 -31.07 13.43 -21.42
N PHE A 298 -31.50 13.63 -22.66
CA PHE A 298 -31.02 12.83 -23.79
C PHE A 298 -29.56 13.12 -24.13
N GLU A 299 -29.13 14.38 -24.07
CA GLU A 299 -27.71 14.74 -24.21
C GLU A 299 -26.84 14.06 -23.14
N GLN A 300 -27.35 13.92 -21.91
CA GLN A 300 -26.67 13.19 -20.84
C GLN A 300 -26.57 11.68 -21.10
N ILE A 301 -27.58 11.08 -21.73
CA ILE A 301 -27.50 9.69 -22.20
C ILE A 301 -26.45 9.55 -23.32
N ASP A 302 -26.52 10.43 -24.33
CA ASP A 302 -25.63 10.38 -25.49
C ASP A 302 -24.16 10.67 -25.13
N SER A 303 -23.93 11.42 -24.04
CA SER A 303 -22.60 11.68 -23.47
C SER A 303 -22.13 10.64 -22.46
N PHE A 304 -22.85 9.53 -22.29
CA PHE A 304 -22.51 8.45 -21.37
C PHE A 304 -22.31 8.91 -19.90
N CYS A 305 -23.20 9.77 -19.39
CA CYS A 305 -23.12 10.27 -18.02
C CYS A 305 -23.34 9.18 -16.93
N VAL A 306 -22.99 9.47 -15.68
CA VAL A 306 -23.25 8.54 -14.56
C VAL A 306 -24.76 8.29 -14.41
N ILE A 307 -25.16 7.02 -14.31
CA ILE A 307 -26.59 6.62 -14.25
C ILE A 307 -27.35 7.28 -13.10
N ASP A 308 -26.68 7.51 -11.96
CA ASP A 308 -27.24 8.19 -10.78
C ASP A 308 -27.75 9.60 -11.13
N LYS A 309 -27.10 10.30 -12.05
CA LYS A 309 -27.54 11.62 -12.53
C LYS A 309 -28.90 11.52 -13.20
N LEU A 310 -29.09 10.53 -14.07
CA LEU A 310 -30.35 10.30 -14.77
C LEU A 310 -31.44 9.83 -13.80
N GLU A 311 -31.09 9.00 -12.81
CA GLU A 311 -32.02 8.59 -11.76
C GLU A 311 -32.53 9.77 -10.94
N LEU A 312 -31.65 10.70 -10.56
CA LEU A 312 -32.05 11.93 -9.86
C LEU A 312 -32.95 12.81 -10.72
N MET A 313 -32.62 13.00 -12.01
CA MET A 313 -33.49 13.75 -12.93
C MET A 313 -34.87 13.10 -13.04
N LYS A 314 -34.93 11.79 -13.24
CA LYS A 314 -36.17 11.00 -13.35
C LYS A 314 -37.06 11.16 -12.12
N LYS A 315 -36.50 11.13 -10.91
CA LYS A 315 -37.27 11.37 -9.67
C LYS A 315 -37.92 12.75 -9.63
N GLN A 316 -37.30 13.73 -10.29
CA GLN A 316 -37.76 15.12 -10.29
C GLN A 316 -38.71 15.44 -11.46
N PHE A 317 -38.73 14.62 -12.52
CA PHE A 317 -39.60 14.79 -13.69
C PHE A 317 -41.09 14.82 -13.37
N ASP A 318 -41.52 14.07 -12.35
CA ASP A 318 -42.90 14.11 -11.87
C ASP A 318 -43.28 15.53 -11.36
N VAL A 319 -42.34 16.24 -10.71
CA VAL A 319 -42.54 17.64 -10.25
C VAL A 319 -42.63 18.62 -11.42
N PHE A 320 -41.92 18.33 -12.50
CA PHE A 320 -41.98 19.09 -13.75
C PHE A 320 -43.12 18.68 -14.68
N GLU A 321 -43.94 17.70 -14.29
CA GLU A 321 -45.04 17.17 -15.12
C GLU A 321 -44.54 16.63 -16.49
N ILE A 322 -43.37 15.99 -16.51
CA ILE A 322 -42.81 15.33 -17.69
C ILE A 322 -43.32 13.87 -17.72
N PRO A 323 -44.01 13.42 -18.79
CA PRO A 323 -44.58 12.08 -18.84
C PRO A 323 -43.50 10.99 -18.96
N LYS A 324 -43.70 9.85 -18.29
CA LYS A 324 -42.74 8.73 -18.27
C LYS A 324 -42.45 8.18 -19.65
N GLU A 325 -43.46 8.15 -20.51
CA GLU A 325 -43.39 7.67 -21.89
C GLU A 325 -42.38 8.48 -22.73
N ALA A 326 -42.09 9.72 -22.35
CA ALA A 326 -41.16 10.57 -23.08
C ALA A 326 -39.72 10.08 -22.97
N TYR A 327 -39.31 9.45 -21.86
CA TYR A 327 -37.88 9.18 -21.58
C TYR A 327 -37.56 7.73 -21.15
N GLU A 328 -38.52 6.96 -20.62
CA GLU A 328 -38.26 5.68 -19.95
C GLU A 328 -37.57 4.65 -20.86
N ASN A 329 -38.01 4.54 -22.12
CA ASN A 329 -37.41 3.61 -23.09
C ASN A 329 -35.93 3.90 -23.35
N SER A 330 -35.56 5.19 -23.46
CA SER A 330 -34.17 5.61 -23.66
C SER A 330 -33.32 5.33 -22.42
N TYR A 331 -33.87 5.60 -21.24
CA TYR A 331 -33.22 5.31 -19.96
C TYR A 331 -32.99 3.81 -19.74
N ASP A 332 -34.00 2.96 -19.99
CA ASP A 332 -33.88 1.51 -19.83
C ASP A 332 -32.88 0.89 -20.81
N ARG A 333 -32.84 1.41 -22.05
CA ARG A 333 -31.82 1.03 -23.02
C ARG A 333 -30.42 1.40 -22.52
N TYR A 334 -30.26 2.63 -22.03
CA TYR A 334 -28.99 3.11 -21.48
C TYR A 334 -28.54 2.29 -20.26
N LYS A 335 -29.45 1.95 -19.36
CA LYS A 335 -29.15 1.08 -18.20
C LYS A 335 -28.60 -0.28 -18.62
N LYS A 336 -29.21 -0.92 -19.61
CA LYS A 336 -28.70 -2.19 -20.19
C LYS A 336 -27.31 -2.03 -20.80
N GLU A 337 -27.04 -0.89 -21.42
CA GLU A 337 -25.73 -0.57 -21.99
C GLU A 337 -24.66 -0.40 -20.90
N ILE A 338 -24.97 0.33 -19.81
CA ILE A 338 -24.09 0.45 -18.65
C ILE A 338 -23.83 -0.90 -17.99
N ASP A 339 -24.85 -1.75 -17.82
CA ASP A 339 -24.67 -3.11 -17.30
C ASP A 339 -23.73 -3.95 -18.20
N ALA A 340 -23.84 -3.80 -19.52
CA ALA A 340 -22.93 -4.45 -20.46
C ALA A 340 -21.49 -3.89 -20.36
N LEU A 341 -21.32 -2.58 -20.15
CA LEU A 341 -20.01 -1.97 -19.90
C LEU A 341 -19.40 -2.47 -18.58
N ASN A 342 -20.19 -2.59 -17.52
CA ASN A 342 -19.75 -3.16 -16.25
C ASN A 342 -19.24 -4.60 -16.42
N ARG A 343 -19.94 -5.44 -17.20
CA ARG A 343 -19.45 -6.79 -17.54
C ARG A 343 -18.11 -6.74 -18.29
N LYS A 344 -17.94 -5.81 -19.24
CA LYS A 344 -16.65 -5.62 -19.95
C LYS A 344 -15.52 -5.22 -19.00
N LEU A 345 -15.77 -4.39 -17.98
CA LEU A 345 -14.77 -4.06 -16.96
C LEU A 345 -14.33 -5.30 -16.18
N TYR A 346 -15.27 -6.17 -15.78
CA TYR A 346 -14.95 -7.45 -15.15
C TYR A 346 -14.16 -8.38 -16.09
N LEU A 347 -14.51 -8.44 -17.38
CA LEU A 347 -13.73 -9.22 -18.36
C LEU A 347 -12.29 -8.70 -18.49
N LYS A 348 -12.09 -7.38 -18.51
CA LYS A 348 -10.75 -6.76 -18.52
C LYS A 348 -9.96 -7.11 -17.25
N LYS A 349 -10.60 -7.05 -16.08
CA LYS A 349 -10.03 -7.50 -14.80
C LYS A 349 -9.64 -8.99 -14.86
N PHE A 350 -10.53 -9.85 -15.35
CA PHE A 350 -10.27 -11.28 -15.46
C PHE A 350 -9.17 -11.60 -16.46
N ALA A 351 -9.07 -10.86 -17.55
CA ALA A 351 -7.98 -11.00 -18.51
C ALA A 351 -6.62 -10.72 -17.85
N PHE A 352 -6.52 -9.66 -17.05
CA PHE A 352 -5.31 -9.37 -16.27
C PHE A 352 -4.99 -10.48 -15.26
N ILE A 353 -5.99 -10.96 -14.52
CA ILE A 353 -5.82 -12.07 -13.57
C ILE A 353 -5.38 -13.36 -14.30
N LYS A 354 -5.97 -13.67 -15.46
CA LYS A 354 -5.61 -14.82 -16.28
C LYS A 354 -4.16 -14.75 -16.77
N LEU A 355 -3.69 -13.57 -17.17
CA LEU A 355 -2.27 -13.36 -17.46
C LEU A 355 -1.36 -13.66 -16.26
N LEU A 356 -1.77 -13.30 -15.04
CA LEU A 356 -1.00 -13.65 -13.83
C LEU A 356 -1.02 -15.17 -13.59
N ILE A 357 -2.17 -15.84 -13.75
CA ILE A 357 -2.30 -17.30 -13.65
C ILE A 357 -1.30 -17.98 -14.59
N ASP A 358 -1.29 -17.57 -15.87
CA ASP A 358 -0.46 -18.15 -16.92
C ASP A 358 1.04 -17.85 -16.68
N LYS A 359 1.38 -16.58 -16.43
CA LYS A 359 2.76 -16.13 -16.23
C LYS A 359 3.42 -16.78 -15.01
N TYR A 360 2.67 -16.93 -13.92
CA TYR A 360 3.17 -17.47 -12.65
C TYR A 360 2.83 -18.94 -12.43
N LYS A 361 2.31 -19.64 -13.46
CA LYS A 361 2.03 -21.08 -13.45
C LYS A 361 1.19 -21.52 -12.24
N VAL A 362 0.14 -20.76 -11.94
CA VAL A 362 -0.84 -21.13 -10.92
C VAL A 362 -1.54 -22.42 -11.35
N ARG A 363 -1.61 -23.42 -10.47
CA ARG A 363 -2.19 -24.72 -10.82
C ARG A 363 -3.70 -24.69 -10.64
N VAL A 364 -4.43 -25.30 -11.57
CA VAL A 364 -5.83 -25.66 -11.34
C VAL A 364 -5.87 -26.73 -10.24
N SER A 365 -6.67 -26.51 -9.20
CA SER A 365 -6.72 -27.39 -8.03
C SER A 365 -8.14 -27.71 -7.61
N LYS A 366 -8.35 -28.87 -7.00
CA LYS A 366 -9.66 -29.21 -6.41
C LYS A 366 -9.79 -28.54 -5.04
N VAL A 367 -10.97 -28.03 -4.71
CA VAL A 367 -11.27 -27.36 -3.44
C VAL A 367 -12.44 -28.02 -2.70
N ASP A 368 -12.33 -28.11 -1.38
CA ASP A 368 -13.43 -28.52 -0.51
C ASP A 368 -14.30 -27.30 -0.17
N LEU A 369 -15.47 -27.20 -0.80
CA LEU A 369 -16.45 -26.12 -0.64
C LEU A 369 -17.47 -26.48 0.44
N ARG A 370 -17.32 -25.90 1.64
CA ARG A 370 -18.28 -26.11 2.74
C ARG A 370 -19.14 -24.88 2.94
N LYS A 371 -20.45 -25.03 2.73
CA LYS A 371 -21.40 -23.93 2.93
C LYS A 371 -21.60 -23.61 4.41
N GLN A 372 -21.47 -22.33 4.74
CA GLN A 372 -21.78 -21.73 6.04
C GLN A 372 -22.66 -20.49 5.81
N ARG A 373 -23.99 -20.64 5.96
CA ARG A 373 -25.00 -19.60 5.65
C ARG A 373 -24.85 -19.10 4.19
N ASN A 374 -24.51 -17.82 4.01
CA ASN A 374 -24.35 -17.17 2.70
C ASN A 374 -22.88 -17.15 2.23
N THR A 375 -21.99 -17.87 2.92
CA THR A 375 -20.56 -17.96 2.63
C THR A 375 -20.13 -19.40 2.46
N TYR A 376 -19.07 -19.62 1.70
CA TYR A 376 -18.38 -20.90 1.57
C TYR A 376 -17.02 -20.81 2.27
N ILE A 377 -16.67 -21.84 3.03
CA ILE A 377 -15.33 -22.06 3.55
C ILE A 377 -14.58 -22.95 2.56
N ILE A 378 -13.38 -22.54 2.17
CA ILE A 378 -12.56 -23.19 1.15
C ILE A 378 -11.16 -23.49 1.69
N ASN A 379 -10.67 -24.67 1.37
CA ASN A 379 -9.29 -25.08 1.63
C ASN A 379 -8.53 -25.10 0.32
N HIS A 380 -7.58 -24.16 0.17
CA HIS A 380 -6.73 -24.05 -1.00
C HIS A 380 -5.63 -25.11 -1.00
N ASP A 381 -5.15 -25.45 -2.20
CA ASP A 381 -4.00 -26.33 -2.37
C ASP A 381 -2.72 -25.73 -1.76
N LYS A 382 -1.97 -26.56 -1.01
CA LYS A 382 -0.79 -26.10 -0.26
C LYS A 382 0.35 -25.62 -1.15
N ASP A 383 0.49 -26.15 -2.36
CA ASP A 383 1.53 -25.70 -3.29
C ASP A 383 1.13 -24.38 -3.95
N ASN A 384 -0.16 -24.21 -4.30
CA ASN A 384 -0.67 -22.91 -4.76
C ASN A 384 -0.49 -21.81 -3.71
N LEU A 385 -0.69 -22.11 -2.41
CA LEU A 385 -0.48 -21.14 -1.34
C LEU A 385 0.98 -20.66 -1.20
N LYS A 386 1.96 -21.41 -1.71
CA LYS A 386 3.37 -20.96 -1.78
C LYS A 386 3.60 -19.94 -2.90
N ASN A 387 2.68 -19.83 -3.86
CA ASN A 387 2.75 -18.90 -4.97
C ASN A 387 2.15 -17.55 -4.54
N THR A 388 2.97 -16.51 -4.51
CA THR A 388 2.56 -15.15 -4.12
C THR A 388 1.55 -14.54 -5.09
N ALA A 389 1.67 -14.84 -6.40
CA ALA A 389 0.68 -14.43 -7.38
C ALA A 389 -0.68 -15.10 -7.13
N TYR A 390 -0.71 -16.37 -6.70
CA TYR A 390 -1.97 -17.03 -6.32
C TYR A 390 -2.65 -16.31 -5.15
N ASN A 391 -1.88 -15.98 -4.10
CA ASN A 391 -2.39 -15.26 -2.94
C ASN A 391 -2.94 -13.87 -3.32
N TYR A 392 -2.26 -13.17 -4.22
CA TYR A 392 -2.76 -11.93 -4.82
C TYR A 392 -4.10 -12.15 -5.54
N ILE A 393 -4.19 -13.17 -6.41
CA ILE A 393 -5.38 -13.45 -7.22
C ILE A 393 -6.60 -13.75 -6.34
N ILE A 394 -6.48 -14.64 -5.35
CA ILE A 394 -7.62 -15.04 -4.51
C ILE A 394 -8.19 -13.84 -3.72
N ASN A 395 -7.31 -12.96 -3.21
CA ASN A 395 -7.73 -11.74 -2.50
C ASN A 395 -8.52 -10.78 -3.42
N HIS A 396 -8.22 -10.76 -4.71
CA HIS A 396 -8.86 -9.89 -5.69
C HIS A 396 -10.14 -10.45 -6.31
N ILE A 397 -10.51 -11.69 -6.03
CA ILE A 397 -11.76 -12.31 -6.50
C ILE A 397 -12.74 -12.63 -5.36
N GLY A 398 -12.53 -11.99 -4.19
CA GLY A 398 -13.48 -11.99 -3.08
C GLY A 398 -13.21 -13.02 -1.98
N PHE A 399 -12.07 -13.72 -2.02
CA PHE A 399 -11.67 -14.59 -0.91
C PHE A 399 -11.10 -13.78 0.24
N THR A 400 -11.40 -14.23 1.45
CA THR A 400 -10.93 -13.62 2.69
C THR A 400 -10.21 -14.67 3.53
N GLY A 401 -8.97 -14.39 3.92
CA GLY A 401 -8.09 -15.34 4.62
C GLY A 401 -7.44 -16.39 3.70
N ILE A 402 -6.28 -16.92 4.10
CA ILE A 402 -5.44 -17.80 3.27
C ILE A 402 -5.66 -19.30 3.59
N ASN A 403 -5.86 -19.64 4.87
CA ASN A 403 -6.16 -21.00 5.34
C ASN A 403 -7.58 -21.04 5.90
N ASN A 404 -8.45 -21.91 5.37
CA ASN A 404 -9.91 -21.88 5.54
C ASN A 404 -10.49 -20.54 5.07
N SER A 405 -10.20 -20.18 3.82
CA SER A 405 -10.65 -18.93 3.23
C SER A 405 -12.17 -18.89 3.15
N LYS A 406 -12.76 -17.69 3.23
CA LYS A 406 -14.20 -17.49 3.11
C LYS A 406 -14.52 -16.64 1.90
N ILE A 407 -15.60 -16.98 1.21
CA ILE A 407 -16.13 -16.22 0.07
C ILE A 407 -17.66 -16.26 0.08
N LYS A 408 -18.33 -15.17 -0.32
CA LYS A 408 -19.81 -15.15 -0.42
C LYS A 408 -20.26 -15.80 -1.73
N SER A 409 -21.44 -16.42 -1.73
CA SER A 409 -22.02 -17.01 -2.95
C SER A 409 -22.16 -16.00 -4.10
N SER A 410 -22.48 -14.74 -3.77
CA SER A 410 -22.53 -13.64 -4.74
C SER A 410 -21.19 -13.33 -5.40
N GLU A 411 -20.09 -13.38 -4.65
CA GLU A 411 -18.74 -13.17 -5.20
C GLU A 411 -18.34 -14.30 -6.14
N ILE A 412 -18.72 -15.54 -5.81
CA ILE A 412 -18.46 -16.67 -6.69
C ILE A 412 -19.24 -16.50 -8.00
N GLY A 413 -20.53 -16.12 -7.93
CA GLY A 413 -21.36 -15.91 -9.12
C GLY A 413 -20.81 -14.80 -10.04
N ILE A 414 -20.39 -13.66 -9.48
CA ILE A 414 -19.80 -12.56 -10.24
C ILE A 414 -18.44 -12.98 -10.84
N ASN A 415 -17.57 -13.60 -10.04
CA ASN A 415 -16.22 -14.01 -10.47
C ASN A 415 -16.18 -15.40 -11.12
N TYR A 416 -17.32 -15.97 -11.51
CA TYR A 416 -17.44 -17.35 -11.98
C TYR A 416 -16.46 -17.69 -13.11
N LEU A 417 -16.35 -16.81 -14.11
CA LEU A 417 -15.51 -17.02 -15.29
C LEU A 417 -14.02 -17.18 -14.98
N ILE A 418 -13.50 -16.54 -13.92
CA ILE A 418 -12.10 -16.68 -13.52
C ILE A 418 -11.92 -17.77 -12.46
N ILE A 419 -12.93 -18.01 -11.63
CA ILE A 419 -12.89 -19.07 -10.61
C ILE A 419 -12.83 -20.46 -11.26
N LYS A 420 -13.53 -20.69 -12.38
CA LYS A 420 -13.43 -21.94 -13.16
C LYS A 420 -12.05 -22.20 -13.76
N GLU A 421 -11.20 -21.17 -13.88
CA GLU A 421 -9.81 -21.29 -14.34
C GLU A 421 -8.87 -21.66 -13.18
N LEU A 422 -9.31 -21.52 -11.93
CA LEU A 422 -8.52 -21.82 -10.73
C LEU A 422 -8.89 -23.17 -10.11
N PHE A 423 -10.15 -23.59 -10.25
CA PHE A 423 -10.67 -24.80 -9.62
C PHE A 423 -11.30 -25.76 -10.60
N SER A 424 -11.14 -27.05 -10.33
CA SER A 424 -11.71 -28.13 -11.16
C SER A 424 -13.10 -28.60 -10.72
N ASP A 425 -13.65 -28.03 -9.64
CA ASP A 425 -14.97 -28.38 -9.10
C ASP A 425 -16.11 -27.78 -9.94
N ASP A 426 -17.21 -28.53 -10.06
CA ASP A 426 -18.43 -28.07 -10.72
C ASP A 426 -19.23 -27.14 -9.80
N LEU A 427 -19.03 -25.84 -9.98
CA LEU A 427 -19.71 -24.80 -9.21
C LEU A 427 -21.16 -24.54 -9.64
N GLN A 428 -21.58 -25.03 -10.81
CA GLN A 428 -22.97 -24.86 -11.27
C GLN A 428 -23.95 -25.72 -10.49
N SER A 429 -23.46 -26.79 -9.85
CA SER A 429 -24.25 -27.65 -8.98
C SER A 429 -24.83 -26.95 -7.73
N PHE A 430 -24.33 -25.76 -7.39
CA PHE A 430 -24.79 -24.97 -6.24
C PHE A 430 -25.81 -23.90 -6.66
N ALA A 431 -27.06 -24.09 -6.24
CA ALA A 431 -28.19 -23.25 -6.67
C ALA A 431 -28.04 -21.74 -6.39
N ASP A 432 -27.38 -21.36 -5.28
CA ASP A 432 -27.15 -19.95 -4.94
C ASP A 432 -26.05 -19.32 -5.79
N ILE A 433 -24.97 -20.06 -6.08
CA ILE A 433 -23.92 -19.61 -7.01
C ILE A 433 -24.51 -19.42 -8.41
N PHE A 434 -25.26 -20.41 -8.90
CA PHE A 434 -25.92 -20.35 -10.20
C PHE A 434 -26.89 -19.17 -10.31
N TYR A 435 -27.67 -18.88 -9.25
CA TYR A 435 -28.55 -17.73 -9.21
C TYR A 435 -27.81 -16.41 -9.42
N TYR A 436 -26.72 -16.16 -8.67
CA TYR A 436 -25.95 -14.92 -8.79
C TYR A 436 -25.16 -14.84 -10.10
N GLN A 437 -24.66 -15.97 -10.60
CA GLN A 437 -24.03 -16.06 -11.93
C GLN A 437 -25.02 -15.61 -13.00
N LYS A 438 -26.22 -16.20 -13.03
CA LYS A 438 -27.28 -15.88 -14.00
C LYS A 438 -27.75 -14.43 -13.88
N GLN A 439 -27.88 -13.91 -12.66
CA GLN A 439 -28.25 -12.53 -12.41
C GLN A 439 -27.21 -11.55 -13.00
N PHE A 440 -25.92 -11.84 -12.85
CA PHE A 440 -24.87 -10.95 -13.31
C PHE A 440 -24.54 -11.11 -14.80
N TRP A 441 -24.31 -12.34 -15.27
CA TRP A 441 -23.87 -12.65 -16.63
C TRP A 441 -25.02 -12.85 -17.64
N GLY A 442 -26.23 -13.16 -17.18
CA GLY A 442 -27.37 -13.49 -18.03
C GLY A 442 -27.49 -14.99 -18.34
N GLU A 443 -28.41 -15.35 -19.25
CA GLU A 443 -28.67 -16.75 -19.64
C GLU A 443 -27.75 -17.25 -20.77
N ASP A 444 -27.08 -16.34 -21.48
CA ASP A 444 -26.23 -16.62 -22.64
C ASP A 444 -24.76 -16.69 -22.18
N GLU A 445 -24.24 -17.90 -21.96
CA GLU A 445 -22.93 -18.16 -21.32
C GLU A 445 -21.70 -17.99 -22.26
N ASN A 446 -21.82 -17.27 -23.37
CA ASN A 446 -20.75 -17.14 -24.38
C ASN A 446 -19.63 -16.15 -24.02
N TYR A 447 -19.50 -15.75 -22.75
CA TYR A 447 -18.43 -14.86 -22.32
C TYR A 447 -17.11 -15.62 -22.15
N GLU A 448 -16.11 -15.23 -22.94
CA GLU A 448 -14.75 -15.75 -22.84
C GLU A 448 -13.78 -14.69 -22.30
N ILE A 449 -12.84 -15.12 -21.46
CA ILE A 449 -11.75 -14.26 -21.01
C ILE A 449 -10.70 -14.23 -22.12
N ASN A 450 -10.56 -13.09 -22.80
CA ASN A 450 -9.50 -12.86 -23.76
C ASN A 450 -8.23 -12.36 -23.04
N PRO A 451 -7.16 -13.18 -22.90
CA PRO A 451 -5.96 -12.77 -22.16
C PRO A 451 -5.25 -11.56 -22.77
N ILE A 452 -5.43 -11.31 -24.07
CA ILE A 452 -4.80 -10.18 -24.78
C ILE A 452 -5.22 -8.84 -24.15
N ASP A 453 -6.47 -8.73 -23.70
CA ASP A 453 -7.00 -7.49 -23.12
C ASP A 453 -6.32 -7.14 -21.78
N GLY A 454 -5.81 -8.16 -21.08
CA GLY A 454 -5.07 -8.00 -19.83
C GLY A 454 -3.73 -7.30 -19.99
N TYR A 455 -3.10 -7.37 -21.17
CA TYR A 455 -1.79 -6.73 -21.41
C TYR A 455 -1.88 -5.21 -21.30
N SER A 456 -3.05 -4.63 -21.57
CA SER A 456 -3.29 -3.20 -21.38
C SER A 456 -3.12 -2.75 -19.92
N LEU A 457 -3.35 -3.65 -18.97
CA LEU A 457 -3.24 -3.42 -17.53
C LEU A 457 -1.87 -3.75 -16.94
N LEU A 458 -0.95 -4.31 -17.73
CA LEU A 458 0.44 -4.41 -17.31
C LEU A 458 1.08 -3.02 -17.32
N SER A 459 1.59 -2.59 -16.18
CA SER A 459 2.37 -1.35 -16.07
C SER A 459 3.64 -1.50 -16.93
N LYS A 460 3.79 -0.64 -17.95
CA LYS A 460 5.06 -0.56 -18.69
C LYS A 460 6.08 0.17 -17.81
N PRO A 461 7.37 -0.19 -17.88
CA PRO A 461 8.41 0.62 -17.28
C PRO A 461 8.50 1.93 -18.08
N ILE A 462 7.74 2.94 -17.67
CA ILE A 462 7.84 4.30 -18.21
C ILE A 462 8.42 5.13 -17.07
N GLU A 463 9.62 5.64 -17.28
CA GLU A 463 10.19 6.65 -16.39
C GLU A 463 9.49 7.98 -16.68
N TYR A 464 8.64 8.38 -15.74
CA TYR A 464 8.03 9.69 -15.73
C TYR A 464 9.06 10.68 -15.22
N ASN A 465 9.77 11.37 -16.13
CA ASN A 465 10.65 12.49 -15.74
C ASN A 465 9.83 13.77 -15.74
N TYR A 466 9.40 14.20 -14.56
CA TYR A 466 8.84 15.53 -14.35
C TYR A 466 9.86 16.35 -13.58
N ASP A 467 10.25 17.51 -14.12
CA ASP A 467 10.96 18.51 -13.31
C ASP A 467 10.07 18.82 -12.10
N ILE A 468 10.57 18.52 -10.90
CA ILE A 468 9.87 18.68 -9.62
C ILE A 468 9.78 20.19 -9.26
N ASP A 469 9.55 21.06 -10.24
CA ASP A 469 9.17 22.45 -10.07
C ASP A 469 7.64 22.63 -9.95
N MET A 470 6.86 21.53 -10.06
CA MET A 470 5.42 21.52 -9.77
C MET A 470 5.07 21.28 -8.29
N ALA A 471 6.04 21.12 -7.39
CA ALA A 471 5.79 20.99 -5.96
C ALA A 471 5.54 22.35 -5.27
N LYS A 472 4.53 23.11 -5.72
CA LYS A 472 3.91 24.11 -4.84
C LYS A 472 2.91 23.36 -3.95
N ASN A 473 3.30 23.22 -2.69
CA ASN A 473 2.65 22.51 -1.58
C ASN A 473 2.75 20.98 -1.56
N THR A 474 3.86 20.46 -1.02
CA THR A 474 3.92 19.13 -0.36
C THR A 474 2.84 18.95 0.72
N GLU A 475 2.26 20.04 1.20
CA GLU A 475 1.18 20.07 2.18
C GLU A 475 -0.14 19.53 1.64
N ASP A 476 -0.46 19.73 0.35
CA ASP A 476 -1.76 19.38 -0.23
C ASP A 476 -1.73 18.09 -1.08
N VAL A 477 -0.53 17.57 -1.36
CA VAL A 477 -0.30 16.42 -2.26
C VAL A 477 0.19 15.19 -1.50
N MET A 478 -0.27 14.02 -1.90
CA MET A 478 0.20 12.71 -1.41
C MET A 478 0.54 11.78 -2.57
N ILE A 479 1.29 10.72 -2.26
CA ILE A 479 1.55 9.61 -3.20
C ILE A 479 0.56 8.49 -2.93
N ILE A 480 -0.03 7.93 -3.97
CA ILE A 480 -0.88 6.74 -3.87
C ILE A 480 -0.33 5.66 -4.82
N GLU A 481 -0.09 4.47 -4.28
CA GLU A 481 0.02 3.24 -5.06
C GLU A 481 -1.38 2.67 -5.31
N TRP A 482 -1.74 2.53 -6.58
CA TRP A 482 -3.02 1.94 -6.98
C TRP A 482 -2.92 0.42 -7.07
N ASP A 483 -3.91 -0.30 -6.56
CA ASP A 483 -4.05 -1.75 -6.64
C ASP A 483 -5.21 -2.13 -7.56
N LEU A 484 -5.29 -3.39 -7.98
CA LEU A 484 -6.47 -3.92 -8.67
C LEU A 484 -7.67 -3.89 -7.73
N ALA A 485 -8.80 -3.36 -8.18
CA ALA A 485 -10.00 -3.36 -7.35
C ALA A 485 -10.57 -4.79 -7.24
N SER A 486 -10.87 -5.23 -6.01
CA SER A 486 -11.58 -6.51 -5.77
C SER A 486 -12.95 -6.52 -6.45
N LYS A 487 -13.59 -5.37 -6.52
CA LYS A 487 -14.77 -5.07 -7.33
C LYS A 487 -14.56 -3.73 -8.00
N PRO A 488 -14.85 -3.57 -9.29
CA PRO A 488 -14.90 -2.26 -9.88
C PRO A 488 -15.90 -1.36 -9.14
N ILE A 489 -15.48 -0.16 -8.78
CA ILE A 489 -16.30 0.83 -8.06
C ILE A 489 -16.42 2.04 -8.96
N GLN A 490 -17.65 2.46 -9.28
CA GLN A 490 -17.91 3.61 -10.15
C GLN A 490 -17.11 3.56 -11.47
N GLY A 491 -17.04 2.39 -12.11
CA GLY A 491 -16.28 2.20 -13.35
C GLY A 491 -14.75 2.12 -13.19
N SER A 492 -14.20 2.38 -12.01
CA SER A 492 -12.76 2.21 -11.73
C SER A 492 -12.43 0.74 -11.51
N ILE A 493 -11.41 0.25 -12.20
CA ILE A 493 -10.84 -1.09 -12.01
C ILE A 493 -9.66 -1.10 -11.04
N VAL A 494 -9.26 0.07 -10.54
CA VAL A 494 -8.20 0.24 -9.55
C VAL A 494 -8.74 0.92 -8.29
N ASN A 495 -8.14 0.62 -7.15
CA ASN A 495 -8.40 1.32 -5.90
C ASN A 495 -7.15 1.30 -5.02
N ALA A 496 -7.16 2.09 -3.95
CA ALA A 496 -6.15 2.01 -2.91
C ALA A 496 -6.84 1.94 -1.55
N TYR A 497 -6.15 1.44 -0.53
CA TYR A 497 -6.70 1.31 0.82
C TYR A 497 -5.94 2.21 1.79
N GLY A 498 -6.67 3.03 2.54
CA GLY A 498 -6.17 3.75 3.71
C GLY A 498 -7.13 3.56 4.87
N SER A 499 -7.45 4.63 5.60
CA SER A 499 -8.60 4.66 6.53
C SER A 499 -9.94 4.34 5.83
N GLN A 500 -9.99 4.57 4.51
CA GLN A 500 -11.12 4.40 3.62
C GLN A 500 -10.67 3.81 2.27
N ILE A 501 -11.61 3.37 1.44
CA ILE A 501 -11.34 2.87 0.08
C ILE A 501 -11.19 4.07 -0.85
N MET A 502 -10.02 4.27 -1.43
CA MET A 502 -9.75 5.36 -2.36
C MET A 502 -9.95 4.92 -3.81
N ILE A 503 -10.66 5.73 -4.60
CA ILE A 503 -10.84 5.55 -6.04
C ILE A 503 -10.45 6.83 -6.79
N PRO A 504 -9.95 6.73 -8.03
CA PRO A 504 -9.67 7.92 -8.83
C PRO A 504 -10.96 8.64 -9.21
N ASP A 505 -10.90 9.98 -9.29
CA ASP A 505 -11.98 10.80 -9.85
C ASP A 505 -12.18 10.47 -11.33
N GLN A 506 -13.43 10.21 -11.72
CA GLN A 506 -13.83 9.96 -13.11
C GLN A 506 -13.51 11.14 -14.04
N ASN A 507 -13.46 12.36 -13.50
CA ASN A 507 -13.12 13.55 -14.28
C ASN A 507 -11.61 13.71 -14.50
N SER A 508 -10.77 12.90 -13.85
CA SER A 508 -9.33 12.90 -14.10
C SER A 508 -9.04 12.36 -15.50
N SER A 509 -8.17 13.03 -16.24
CA SER A 509 -7.68 12.56 -17.54
C SER A 509 -7.00 11.19 -17.46
N LEU A 510 -6.56 10.77 -16.26
CA LEU A 510 -5.90 9.51 -16.03
C LEU A 510 -6.86 8.38 -15.63
N PHE A 511 -8.15 8.63 -15.42
CA PHE A 511 -9.08 7.65 -14.86
C PHE A 511 -9.05 6.29 -15.58
N HIS A 512 -9.10 6.29 -16.92
CA HIS A 512 -9.06 5.06 -17.72
C HIS A 512 -7.65 4.51 -17.98
N ASP A 513 -6.62 5.33 -17.72
CA ASP A 513 -5.21 5.02 -17.96
C ASP A 513 -4.50 4.46 -16.72
N LEU A 514 -5.10 4.59 -15.53
CA LEU A 514 -4.57 4.04 -14.29
C LEU A 514 -4.62 2.52 -14.31
N LYS A 515 -3.53 1.92 -13.83
CA LYS A 515 -3.31 0.48 -13.81
C LYS A 515 -2.94 0.02 -12.39
N PRO A 516 -3.13 -1.27 -12.09
CA PRO A 516 -2.56 -1.85 -10.87
C PRO A 516 -1.05 -1.59 -10.82
N PHE A 517 -0.55 -1.28 -9.62
CA PHE A 517 0.83 -0.92 -9.28
C PHE A 517 1.33 0.43 -9.82
N ASP A 518 0.48 1.27 -10.41
CA ASP A 518 0.88 2.64 -10.77
C ASP A 518 1.05 3.49 -9.50
N LEU A 519 2.11 4.30 -9.46
CA LEU A 519 2.34 5.34 -8.45
C LEU A 519 1.92 6.70 -9.00
N CYS A 520 1.15 7.46 -8.23
CA CYS A 520 0.65 8.77 -8.64
C CYS A 520 0.76 9.83 -7.56
N TYR A 521 0.98 11.06 -7.99
CA TYR A 521 0.69 12.25 -7.18
C TYR A 521 -0.80 12.55 -7.20
N CYS A 522 -1.38 12.71 -6.02
CA CYS A 522 -2.81 12.89 -5.80
C CYS A 522 -3.06 14.02 -4.80
N LEU A 523 -4.19 14.70 -4.90
CA LEU A 523 -4.62 15.63 -3.86
C LEU A 523 -5.00 14.87 -2.58
N LYS A 524 -4.54 15.35 -1.42
CA LYS A 524 -4.90 14.77 -0.10
C LYS A 524 -6.40 14.92 0.18
N ASN A 525 -6.92 16.10 -0.14
CA ASN A 525 -8.33 16.43 0.03
C ASN A 525 -9.14 15.68 -1.02
N PRO A 526 -10.12 14.85 -0.59
CA PRO A 526 -10.98 14.15 -1.53
C PRO A 526 -11.92 15.13 -2.24
N VAL A 527 -12.37 14.73 -3.42
CA VAL A 527 -13.46 15.40 -4.14
C VAL A 527 -14.79 15.14 -3.43
N LYS A 528 -15.00 13.91 -2.94
CA LYS A 528 -16.18 13.49 -2.20
C LYS A 528 -15.88 12.23 -1.38
N ILE A 529 -16.72 11.98 -0.36
CA ILE A 529 -16.74 10.72 0.38
C ILE A 529 -18.16 10.16 0.34
N GLU A 530 -18.32 8.94 -0.18
CA GLU A 530 -19.61 8.27 -0.32
C GLU A 530 -19.77 7.14 0.68
N GLY A 531 -20.97 7.03 1.26
CA GLY A 531 -21.31 5.99 2.24
C GLY A 531 -20.38 5.96 3.43
N ASN A 532 -19.64 7.06 3.70
CA ASN A 532 -18.62 7.17 4.73
C ASN A 532 -17.41 6.20 4.57
N ILE A 533 -17.24 5.56 3.41
CA ILE A 533 -16.22 4.52 3.18
C ILE A 533 -15.44 4.75 1.88
N ILE A 534 -16.06 5.29 0.83
CA ILE A 534 -15.42 5.44 -0.50
C ILE A 534 -14.97 6.89 -0.68
N LYS A 535 -13.66 7.10 -0.82
CA LYS A 535 -13.00 8.38 -0.99
C LYS A 535 -12.62 8.58 -2.46
N THR A 536 -13.21 9.57 -3.13
CA THR A 536 -12.84 9.92 -4.52
C THR A 536 -11.67 10.90 -4.49
N ILE A 537 -10.56 10.53 -5.12
CA ILE A 537 -9.30 11.27 -5.10
C ILE A 537 -8.99 11.82 -6.49
N ASN A 538 -8.64 13.11 -6.55
CA ASN A 538 -8.15 13.70 -7.79
C ASN A 538 -6.69 13.27 -8.06
N VAL A 539 -6.48 12.65 -9.21
CA VAL A 539 -5.16 12.17 -9.66
C VAL A 539 -4.54 13.22 -10.56
N LEU A 540 -3.39 13.75 -10.14
CA LEU A 540 -2.70 14.83 -10.83
C LEU A 540 -1.83 14.28 -11.96
N MET A 541 -0.95 13.34 -11.63
CA MET A 541 -0.03 12.72 -12.58
C MET A 541 0.56 11.42 -12.03
N LYS A 542 1.06 10.56 -12.92
CA LYS A 542 1.86 9.40 -12.56
C LYS A 542 3.27 9.85 -12.14
N CYS A 543 3.95 9.10 -11.28
CA CYS A 543 5.30 9.42 -10.84
C CYS A 543 6.24 8.22 -10.93
N SER A 544 7.54 8.48 -11.04
CA SER A 544 8.57 7.44 -11.02
C SER A 544 8.85 6.95 -9.59
N PHE A 545 9.53 5.81 -9.46
CA PHE A 545 10.00 5.33 -8.15
C PHE A 545 10.96 6.31 -7.49
N GLU A 546 11.86 6.92 -8.28
CA GLU A 546 12.80 7.93 -7.79
C GLU A 546 12.07 9.15 -7.24
N ASP A 547 11.10 9.69 -7.99
CA ASP A 547 10.28 10.83 -7.55
C ASP A 547 9.50 10.51 -6.28
N ALA A 548 8.88 9.33 -6.22
CA ALA A 548 8.10 8.90 -5.06
C ALA A 548 8.99 8.79 -3.81
N ILE A 549 10.14 8.12 -3.92
CA ILE A 549 11.10 7.96 -2.82
C ILE A 549 11.64 9.33 -2.38
N ASN A 550 12.02 10.19 -3.32
CA ASN A 550 12.53 11.54 -3.03
C ASN A 550 11.48 12.42 -2.35
N SER A 551 10.21 12.35 -2.77
CA SER A 551 9.11 13.10 -2.17
C SER A 551 8.76 12.60 -0.77
N ILE A 552 8.74 11.28 -0.55
CA ILE A 552 8.56 10.69 0.79
C ILE A 552 9.72 11.09 1.69
N ALA A 553 10.95 11.10 1.15
CA ALA A 553 12.12 11.53 1.91
C ALA A 553 12.05 13.00 2.36
N LYS A 554 11.32 13.84 1.62
CA LYS A 554 11.01 15.24 1.99
C LYS A 554 9.80 15.39 2.92
N GLY A 555 9.18 14.28 3.35
CA GLY A 555 8.04 14.29 4.28
C GLY A 555 6.66 14.23 3.63
N MET A 556 6.55 13.95 2.33
CA MET A 556 5.26 13.76 1.68
C MET A 556 4.52 12.53 2.26
N THR A 557 3.23 12.68 2.53
CA THR A 557 2.37 11.57 2.95
C THR A 557 2.12 10.61 1.80
N PHE A 558 1.95 9.32 2.09
CA PHE A 558 1.75 8.31 1.05
C PHE A 558 0.81 7.19 1.52
N THR A 559 0.20 6.52 0.55
CA THR A 559 -0.49 5.24 0.70
C THR A 559 0.32 4.17 0.00
N GLU A 560 0.92 3.26 0.76
CA GLU A 560 1.64 2.10 0.21
C GLU A 560 0.69 0.95 -0.11
N GLY A 561 1.01 0.20 -1.18
CA GLY A 561 0.39 -1.07 -1.52
C GLY A 561 1.41 -2.20 -1.37
N TYR A 562 2.06 -2.58 -2.46
CA TYR A 562 3.05 -3.65 -2.54
C TYR A 562 4.49 -3.16 -2.60
N TYR A 563 4.74 -1.92 -3.01
CA TYR A 563 6.08 -1.35 -2.91
C TYR A 563 6.32 -0.88 -1.45
N PRO A 564 7.41 -1.31 -0.78
CA PRO A 564 7.65 -1.02 0.63
C PRO A 564 8.15 0.42 0.86
N LEU A 565 7.32 1.40 0.50
CA LEU A 565 7.60 2.84 0.59
C LEU A 565 7.83 3.31 2.04
N SER A 566 7.19 2.67 3.03
CA SER A 566 7.41 2.97 4.45
C SER A 566 8.85 2.80 4.91
N LEU A 567 9.66 1.94 4.26
CA LEU A 567 11.07 1.78 4.60
C LEU A 567 11.88 3.06 4.39
N VAL A 568 11.51 3.89 3.42
CA VAL A 568 12.13 5.21 3.20
C VAL A 568 12.01 6.07 4.46
N LYS A 569 10.79 6.14 5.02
CA LYS A 569 10.51 6.89 6.24
C LYS A 569 11.24 6.31 7.45
N LYS A 570 11.23 4.99 7.61
CA LYS A 570 11.92 4.30 8.72
C LYS A 570 13.43 4.56 8.71
N VAL A 571 14.07 4.58 7.54
CA VAL A 571 15.50 4.89 7.39
C VAL A 571 15.79 6.34 7.81
N ILE A 572 14.96 7.30 7.38
CA ILE A 572 15.13 8.73 7.71
C ILE A 572 14.91 9.00 9.20
N LEU A 573 13.92 8.32 9.80
CA LEU A 573 13.64 8.40 11.24
C LEU A 573 14.62 7.57 12.09
N LYS A 574 15.54 6.82 11.45
CA LYS A 574 16.54 5.97 12.10
C LYS A 574 15.92 4.85 12.95
N GLU A 575 14.72 4.41 12.58
CA GLU A 575 14.03 3.27 13.19
C GLU A 575 14.57 1.92 12.70
N ILE A 576 15.20 1.91 11.52
CA ILE A 576 15.81 0.74 10.92
C ILE A 576 17.19 1.09 10.36
N ASP A 577 18.13 0.15 10.44
CA ASP A 577 19.43 0.28 9.80
C ASP A 577 19.32 0.17 8.26
N ILE A 578 20.23 0.83 7.56
CA ILE A 578 20.24 0.93 6.08
C ILE A 578 20.43 -0.45 5.43
N PHE A 579 21.25 -1.33 6.02
CA PHE A 579 21.47 -2.69 5.51
C PHE A 579 20.26 -3.56 5.74
N GLU A 580 19.67 -3.46 6.91
CA GLU A 580 18.44 -4.18 7.23
C GLU A 580 17.31 -3.74 6.30
N ALA A 581 17.15 -2.45 6.05
CA ALA A 581 16.18 -1.93 5.09
C ALA A 581 16.41 -2.46 3.67
N TYR A 582 17.66 -2.49 3.19
CA TYR A 582 17.99 -3.08 1.90
C TYR A 582 17.68 -4.58 1.84
N GLU A 583 18.03 -5.33 2.89
CA GLU A 583 17.76 -6.77 2.98
C GLU A 583 16.24 -7.05 2.96
N LEU A 584 15.43 -6.22 3.63
CA LEU A 584 13.96 -6.34 3.59
C LEU A 584 13.41 -6.10 2.18
N VAL A 585 13.84 -5.05 1.49
CA VAL A 585 13.40 -4.78 0.11
C VAL A 585 13.86 -5.89 -0.85
N ALA A 586 15.12 -6.31 -0.75
CA ALA A 586 15.68 -7.33 -1.64
C ALA A 586 15.00 -8.70 -1.46
N ASN A 587 14.59 -9.04 -0.23
CA ASN A 587 13.98 -10.32 0.11
C ASN A 587 12.44 -10.28 0.19
N ASP A 588 11.78 -9.20 -0.25
CA ASP A 588 10.33 -9.10 -0.24
C ASP A 588 9.70 -10.23 -1.07
N ARG A 589 8.75 -10.97 -0.49
CA ARG A 589 8.11 -12.12 -1.15
C ARG A 589 7.35 -11.72 -2.41
N ASN A 590 6.82 -10.50 -2.44
CA ASN A 590 6.02 -9.98 -3.53
C ASN A 590 6.88 -9.56 -4.74
N ASN A 591 8.21 -9.43 -4.57
CA ASN A 591 9.15 -9.04 -5.65
C ASN A 591 9.08 -9.94 -6.90
N SER A 592 8.57 -11.16 -6.73
CA SER A 592 8.45 -12.19 -7.75
C SER A 592 7.35 -11.90 -8.75
N PHE A 593 6.26 -11.22 -8.34
CA PHE A 593 5.10 -10.98 -9.21
C PHE A 593 4.80 -9.51 -9.49
N ILE A 594 5.23 -8.59 -8.62
CA ILE A 594 5.04 -7.14 -8.83
C ILE A 594 5.84 -6.71 -10.08
N PRO A 595 5.22 -5.99 -11.03
CA PRO A 595 5.92 -5.48 -12.20
C PRO A 595 7.01 -4.46 -11.80
N ASN A 596 8.12 -4.43 -12.53
CA ASN A 596 9.19 -3.42 -12.37
C ASN A 596 9.81 -3.32 -10.97
N TYR A 597 9.67 -4.33 -10.10
CA TYR A 597 10.23 -4.33 -8.75
C TYR A 597 11.76 -4.12 -8.72
N GLN A 598 12.47 -4.61 -9.74
CA GLN A 598 13.91 -4.38 -9.88
C GLN A 598 14.25 -2.89 -10.06
N ASN A 599 13.42 -2.14 -10.77
CA ASN A 599 13.61 -0.70 -10.94
C ASN A 599 13.36 0.03 -9.61
N PHE A 600 12.36 -0.41 -8.84
CA PHE A 600 12.14 0.08 -7.48
C PHE A 600 13.36 -0.21 -6.58
N LEU A 601 13.90 -1.43 -6.62
CA LEU A 601 15.08 -1.82 -5.83
C LEU A 601 16.30 -0.94 -6.17
N GLU A 602 16.55 -0.66 -7.45
CA GLU A 602 17.64 0.23 -7.85
C GLU A 602 17.42 1.68 -7.40
N ALA A 603 16.20 2.22 -7.53
CA ALA A 603 15.86 3.55 -7.03
C ALA A 603 16.01 3.64 -5.50
N PHE A 604 15.57 2.61 -4.77
CA PHE A 604 15.74 2.52 -3.31
C PHE A 604 17.21 2.47 -2.92
N LYS A 605 18.02 1.69 -3.62
CA LYS A 605 19.47 1.62 -3.41
C LYS A 605 20.17 2.95 -3.67
N GLN A 606 19.77 3.69 -4.71
CA GLN A 606 20.28 5.04 -4.97
C GLN A 606 19.92 6.03 -3.85
N PHE A 607 18.70 5.95 -3.31
CA PHE A 607 18.28 6.70 -2.14
C PHE A 607 19.16 6.37 -0.92
N LEU A 608 19.38 5.08 -0.63
CA LEU A 608 20.26 4.67 0.47
C LEU A 608 21.68 5.21 0.29
N PHE A 609 22.26 5.13 -0.90
CA PHE A 609 23.59 5.72 -1.16
C PHE A 609 23.61 7.24 -0.97
N SER A 610 22.58 7.94 -1.43
CA SER A 610 22.46 9.39 -1.26
C SER A 610 22.31 9.78 0.22
N TYR A 611 21.61 8.97 1.01
CA TYR A 611 21.48 9.14 2.45
C TYR A 611 22.81 8.85 3.17
N ILE A 612 23.50 7.77 2.80
CA ILE A 612 24.85 7.43 3.27
C ILE A 612 25.83 8.56 2.98
N ASP A 613 25.78 9.14 1.77
CA ASP A 613 26.69 10.19 1.36
C ASP A 613 26.53 11.48 2.18
N LYS A 614 25.31 11.75 2.65
CA LYS A 614 25.02 12.89 3.55
C LYS A 614 25.40 12.61 5.00
N ASP A 615 25.30 11.37 5.47
CA ASP A 615 25.47 10.95 6.88
C ASP A 615 26.70 10.02 7.13
N LYS A 616 27.78 10.15 6.33
CA LYS A 616 28.96 9.26 6.35
C LYS A 616 29.56 8.97 7.74
N GLU A 617 29.59 9.96 8.62
CA GLU A 617 30.13 9.83 9.98
C GLU A 617 29.21 9.02 10.91
N LEU A 618 27.89 9.04 10.68
CA LEU A 618 26.92 8.30 11.47
C LEU A 618 27.03 6.79 11.21
N ILE A 619 27.12 6.40 9.93
CA ILE A 619 27.23 4.98 9.54
C ILE A 619 28.59 4.41 9.94
N PHE A 620 29.65 5.22 9.87
CA PHE A 620 30.95 4.87 10.43
C PHE A 620 30.86 4.56 11.93
N SER A 621 30.05 5.33 12.67
CA SER A 621 29.81 5.09 14.11
C SER A 621 28.98 3.83 14.39
N GLN A 622 28.00 3.50 13.56
CA GLN A 622 27.13 2.32 13.72
C GLN A 622 27.86 1.01 13.39
N LEU A 623 28.60 0.95 12.28
CA LEU A 623 29.37 -0.24 11.90
C LEU A 623 30.44 -0.59 12.94
N ARG A 624 31.02 0.42 13.58
CA ARG A 624 31.99 0.26 14.68
C ARG A 624 31.43 -0.57 15.85
N LEU A 625 30.12 -0.53 16.09
CA LEU A 625 29.49 -1.23 17.22
C LEU A 625 29.43 -2.75 17.04
N ASN A 626 29.44 -3.26 15.80
CA ASN A 626 29.35 -4.70 15.53
C ASN A 626 30.29 -5.15 14.37
N MET A 627 31.58 -4.84 14.50
CA MET A 627 32.61 -5.11 13.48
C MET A 627 32.93 -6.61 13.28
N GLU A 628 32.59 -7.47 14.25
CA GLU A 628 32.76 -8.92 14.19
C GLU A 628 32.07 -9.50 12.94
N GLU A 629 30.81 -9.12 12.71
CA GLU A 629 29.97 -9.64 11.63
C GLU A 629 30.03 -8.78 10.36
N ASN A 630 30.35 -7.48 10.49
CA ASN A 630 30.15 -6.50 9.43
C ASN A 630 31.43 -6.07 8.68
N HIS A 631 32.60 -6.66 8.93
CA HIS A 631 33.86 -6.22 8.31
C HIS A 631 33.85 -6.24 6.76
N THR A 632 33.21 -7.25 6.14
CA THR A 632 33.05 -7.30 4.68
C THR A 632 32.10 -6.21 4.18
N LYS A 633 31.00 -5.97 4.91
CA LYS A 633 30.03 -4.89 4.62
C LYS A 633 30.73 -3.53 4.70
N PHE A 634 31.59 -3.34 5.72
CA PHE A 634 32.39 -2.15 5.92
C PHE A 634 33.32 -1.87 4.72
N LEU A 635 34.05 -2.86 4.21
CA LEU A 635 34.94 -2.69 3.04
C LEU A 635 34.20 -2.30 1.75
N VAL A 636 32.97 -2.80 1.56
CA VAL A 636 32.10 -2.41 0.44
C VAL A 636 31.71 -0.94 0.55
N LEU A 637 31.33 -0.50 1.75
CA LEU A 637 30.80 0.84 2.01
C LEU A 637 31.81 1.96 1.88
N VAL A 638 33.06 1.70 2.24
CA VAL A 638 34.13 2.69 2.12
C VAL A 638 34.83 2.66 0.75
N ASP A 639 34.24 1.93 -0.21
CA ASP A 639 34.76 1.72 -1.56
C ASP A 639 36.22 1.25 -1.55
N LEU A 640 36.45 0.17 -0.81
CA LEU A 640 37.76 -0.50 -0.72
C LEU A 640 37.76 -1.88 -1.39
N THR A 641 36.60 -2.48 -1.68
CA THR A 641 36.54 -3.79 -2.35
C THR A 641 37.21 -3.80 -3.71
N THR A 642 37.06 -2.72 -4.48
CA THR A 642 37.74 -2.53 -5.77
C THR A 642 39.25 -2.35 -5.58
N GLN A 643 39.67 -1.58 -4.57
CA GLN A 643 41.08 -1.28 -4.27
C GLN A 643 41.83 -2.47 -3.67
N LEU A 644 41.14 -3.39 -2.99
CA LEU A 644 41.72 -4.58 -2.35
C LEU A 644 41.58 -5.85 -3.21
N ALA A 645 41.10 -5.72 -4.44
CA ALA A 645 40.79 -6.85 -5.29
C ALA A 645 41.98 -7.79 -5.49
N GLY A 646 41.75 -9.08 -5.22
CA GLY A 646 42.77 -10.12 -5.37
C GLY A 646 43.70 -10.28 -4.18
N MET A 647 43.35 -9.78 -3.00
CA MET A 647 44.08 -10.06 -1.77
C MET A 647 43.13 -10.71 -0.76
N ASP A 648 43.60 -11.74 -0.08
CA ASP A 648 42.88 -12.41 1.02
C ASP A 648 43.66 -12.20 2.33
N LEU A 649 43.48 -11.02 2.92
CA LEU A 649 44.22 -10.57 4.11
C LEU A 649 43.30 -10.64 5.34
N PRO A 650 43.84 -10.65 6.56
CA PRO A 650 43.03 -10.57 7.78
C PRO A 650 42.45 -9.16 7.97
N TYR A 651 41.52 -8.77 7.09
CA TYR A 651 40.95 -7.44 7.05
C TYR A 651 40.29 -7.07 8.37
N LYS A 652 39.64 -8.02 9.05
CA LYS A 652 39.07 -7.85 10.39
C LYS A 652 40.10 -7.26 11.37
N ASP A 653 41.29 -7.86 11.45
CA ASP A 653 42.32 -7.46 12.41
C ASP A 653 42.93 -6.10 12.05
N ILE A 654 43.15 -5.87 10.76
CA ILE A 654 43.70 -4.62 10.24
C ILE A 654 42.71 -3.46 10.45
N ILE A 655 41.42 -3.68 10.21
CA ILE A 655 40.37 -2.70 10.48
C ILE A 655 40.32 -2.40 11.99
N ASN A 656 40.28 -3.43 12.84
CA ASN A 656 40.24 -3.25 14.30
C ASN A 656 41.45 -2.49 14.85
N LYS A 657 42.64 -2.71 14.29
CA LYS A 657 43.85 -1.96 14.64
C LYS A 657 43.74 -0.49 14.21
N THR A 658 43.26 -0.25 13.00
CA THR A 658 43.13 1.10 12.42
C THR A 658 42.06 1.93 13.15
N LEU A 659 40.94 1.30 13.56
CA LEU A 659 39.86 1.95 14.33
C LEU A 659 40.26 2.32 15.77
N LYS A 660 41.32 1.72 16.33
CA LYS A 660 41.81 2.09 17.68
C LYS A 660 42.54 3.44 17.70
N THR A 661 43.03 3.90 16.55
CA THR A 661 43.83 5.13 16.46
C THR A 661 43.04 6.28 15.83
N GLU A 662 42.13 6.01 14.88
CA GLU A 662 41.50 7.04 14.06
C GLU A 662 39.97 7.09 14.19
N THR A 663 39.42 8.30 14.26
CA THR A 663 37.98 8.55 14.52
C THR A 663 37.19 9.09 13.33
N GLN A 664 37.83 9.49 12.23
CA GLN A 664 37.15 10.05 11.05
C GLN A 664 37.37 9.19 9.81
N LEU A 665 36.33 9.06 8.99
CA LEU A 665 36.31 8.13 7.84
C LEU A 665 37.41 8.42 6.80
N ILE A 666 37.67 9.69 6.52
CA ILE A 666 38.69 10.11 5.54
C ILE A 666 40.09 9.69 5.99
N ASN A 667 40.40 9.85 7.27
CA ASN A 667 41.68 9.48 7.85
C ASN A 667 41.81 7.97 8.01
N PHE A 668 40.70 7.28 8.30
CA PHE A 668 40.64 5.83 8.36
C PHE A 668 41.04 5.19 7.02
N LYS A 669 40.49 5.64 5.88
CA LYS A 669 40.75 5.01 4.56
C LYS A 669 42.23 5.06 4.19
N ALA A 670 42.86 6.22 4.36
CA ALA A 670 44.29 6.39 4.08
C ALA A 670 45.15 5.49 4.99
N ARG A 671 44.87 5.51 6.31
CA ARG A 671 45.62 4.73 7.29
C ARG A 671 45.44 3.22 7.12
N PHE A 672 44.24 2.79 6.78
CA PHE A 672 43.95 1.38 6.50
C PHE A 672 44.78 0.86 5.32
N LEU A 673 44.89 1.64 4.23
CA LEU A 673 45.74 1.26 3.10
C LEU A 673 47.24 1.24 3.46
N GLU A 674 47.70 2.14 4.32
CA GLU A 674 49.07 2.12 4.86
C GLU A 674 49.34 0.84 5.69
N GLU A 675 48.39 0.44 6.54
CA GLU A 675 48.49 -0.78 7.34
C GLU A 675 48.50 -2.03 6.45
N ILE A 676 47.71 -2.05 5.36
CA ILE A 676 47.77 -3.11 4.34
C ILE A 676 49.15 -3.15 3.68
N HIS A 677 49.72 -2.00 3.31
CA HIS A 677 51.08 -1.92 2.78
C HIS A 677 52.12 -2.46 3.76
N SER A 678 52.02 -2.11 5.04
CA SER A 678 52.89 -2.62 6.10
C SER A 678 52.75 -4.14 6.26
N TYR A 679 51.53 -4.65 6.26
CA TYR A 679 51.24 -6.08 6.38
C TYR A 679 51.80 -6.88 5.19
N MET A 680 51.64 -6.36 3.98
CA MET A 680 52.22 -6.97 2.77
C MET A 680 53.75 -6.99 2.80
N ASN A 681 54.39 -5.89 3.21
CA ASN A 681 55.85 -5.85 3.35
C ASN A 681 56.33 -6.90 4.36
N MET A 682 55.67 -7.00 5.52
CA MET A 682 56.00 -8.01 6.52
C MET A 682 55.91 -9.44 5.97
N LEU A 683 54.82 -9.77 5.24
CA LEU A 683 54.67 -11.10 4.63
C LEU A 683 55.79 -11.39 3.63
N ILE A 684 56.11 -10.41 2.79
CA ILE A 684 57.16 -10.51 1.76
C ILE A 684 58.55 -10.64 2.40
N GLU A 685 58.81 -10.00 3.54
CA GLU A 685 60.10 -10.03 4.25
C GLU A 685 60.30 -11.32 5.04
N LYS A 686 59.25 -11.84 5.70
CA LYS A 686 59.33 -13.10 6.45
C LYS A 686 59.62 -14.30 5.55
N LYS A 687 59.14 -14.26 4.30
CA LYS A 687 59.29 -15.34 3.30
C LYS A 687 58.81 -16.70 3.81
N ASP A 688 57.76 -16.68 4.64
CA ASP A 688 57.18 -17.90 5.18
C ASP A 688 56.62 -18.76 4.03
N LEU A 689 56.84 -20.07 4.12
CA LEU A 689 56.42 -21.02 3.09
C LEU A 689 54.91 -20.94 2.85
N GLY A 690 54.48 -20.69 1.60
CA GLY A 690 53.07 -20.62 1.23
C GLY A 690 52.38 -19.28 1.54
N SER A 691 53.08 -18.31 2.13
CA SER A 691 52.52 -17.00 2.51
C SER A 691 52.01 -16.19 1.30
N THR A 692 52.50 -16.47 0.09
CA THR A 692 52.09 -15.77 -1.13
C THR A 692 50.83 -16.35 -1.80
N ARG A 693 50.21 -17.40 -1.25
CA ARG A 693 49.00 -18.04 -1.81
C ARG A 693 47.76 -17.15 -1.79
N ILE A 694 47.69 -16.28 -0.78
CA ILE A 694 46.57 -15.36 -0.55
C ILE A 694 46.42 -14.26 -1.62
N PHE A 695 47.39 -14.14 -2.53
CA PHE A 695 47.39 -13.12 -3.58
C PHE A 695 46.89 -13.67 -4.92
N ASN A 696 45.98 -12.97 -5.58
CA ASN A 696 45.57 -13.21 -6.95
C ASN A 696 46.11 -12.08 -7.85
N LEU A 697 47.30 -12.30 -8.39
CA LEU A 697 48.04 -11.30 -9.16
C LEU A 697 47.25 -10.75 -10.37
N LYS A 698 46.37 -11.55 -10.99
CA LYS A 698 45.53 -11.11 -12.12
C LYS A 698 44.51 -10.05 -11.68
N LYS A 699 43.92 -10.21 -10.49
CA LYS A 699 42.94 -9.26 -9.93
C LYS A 699 43.61 -8.02 -9.34
N MET A 700 44.87 -8.14 -8.88
CA MET A 700 45.64 -7.03 -8.30
C MET A 700 46.15 -6.00 -9.32
N HIS A 701 46.12 -6.29 -10.63
CA HIS A 701 46.72 -5.44 -11.67
C HIS A 701 46.16 -4.01 -11.68
N ASN A 702 44.88 -3.83 -11.34
CA ASN A 702 44.20 -2.53 -11.34
C ASN A 702 44.04 -1.95 -9.92
N THR A 703 44.90 -2.36 -8.98
CA THR A 703 44.86 -1.93 -7.58
C THR A 703 46.09 -1.09 -7.22
N PRO A 704 46.05 -0.30 -6.13
CA PRO A 704 47.22 0.40 -5.58
C PRO A 704 48.40 -0.53 -5.22
N PHE A 705 48.17 -1.84 -5.15
CA PHE A 705 49.13 -2.86 -4.74
C PHE A 705 49.84 -3.55 -5.92
N VAL A 706 49.63 -3.08 -7.16
CA VAL A 706 50.30 -3.59 -8.38
C VAL A 706 51.83 -3.66 -8.24
N ARG A 707 52.44 -2.73 -7.48
CA ARG A 707 53.89 -2.65 -7.24
C ARG A 707 54.50 -3.89 -6.55
N TYR A 708 53.68 -4.75 -5.93
CA TYR A 708 54.14 -5.96 -5.25
C TYR A 708 54.17 -7.20 -6.15
N ILE A 709 53.56 -7.15 -7.33
CA ILE A 709 53.37 -8.32 -8.21
C ILE A 709 54.70 -9.00 -8.55
N ASP A 710 55.72 -8.24 -8.92
CA ASP A 710 57.03 -8.80 -9.29
C ASP A 710 57.73 -9.46 -8.10
N LYS A 711 57.64 -8.85 -6.91
CA LYS A 711 58.22 -9.40 -5.68
C LYS A 711 57.52 -10.70 -5.27
N ILE A 712 56.19 -10.72 -5.31
CA ILE A 712 55.39 -11.90 -4.98
C ILE A 712 55.66 -13.03 -5.99
N THR A 713 55.80 -12.72 -7.28
CA THR A 713 56.12 -13.71 -8.32
C THR A 713 57.48 -14.36 -8.08
N LYS A 714 58.50 -13.58 -7.75
CA LYS A 714 59.83 -14.09 -7.38
C LYS A 714 59.77 -14.97 -6.12
N LEU A 715 59.02 -14.55 -5.11
CA LEU A 715 58.86 -15.33 -3.88
C LEU A 715 58.15 -16.65 -4.10
N ARG A 716 57.08 -16.70 -4.91
CA ARG A 716 56.39 -17.95 -5.27
C ARG A 716 57.32 -18.97 -5.90
N LYS A 717 58.22 -18.48 -6.77
CA LYS A 717 59.23 -19.32 -7.40
C LYS A 717 60.21 -19.86 -6.35
N ILE A 718 60.74 -19.00 -5.48
CA ILE A 718 61.64 -19.40 -4.40
C ILE A 718 60.99 -20.40 -3.43
N GLU A 719 59.75 -20.13 -3.00
CA GLU A 719 58.99 -21.03 -2.12
C GLU A 719 58.89 -22.44 -2.71
N PHE A 720 58.59 -22.52 -4.02
CA PHE A 720 58.49 -23.79 -4.73
C PHE A 720 59.83 -24.50 -4.84
N GLU A 721 60.88 -23.81 -5.31
CA GLU A 721 62.20 -24.39 -5.59
C GLU A 721 62.97 -24.78 -4.33
N THR A 722 62.65 -24.15 -3.20
CA THR A 722 63.27 -24.48 -1.90
C THR A 722 62.52 -25.57 -1.13
N SER A 723 61.29 -25.90 -1.54
CA SER A 723 60.47 -26.92 -0.92
C SER A 723 61.00 -28.32 -1.22
N GLN A 724 61.19 -29.12 -0.19
CA GLN A 724 61.71 -30.49 -0.31
C GLN A 724 60.59 -31.47 -0.66
N ILE A 725 60.93 -32.44 -1.51
CA ILE A 725 60.14 -33.63 -1.78
C ILE A 725 60.94 -34.83 -1.26
N TYR A 726 60.33 -35.65 -0.42
CA TYR A 726 61.00 -36.81 0.17
C TYR A 726 60.65 -38.08 -0.59
N ILE A 727 61.63 -38.92 -0.85
CA ILE A 727 61.43 -40.25 -1.43
C ILE A 727 61.21 -41.26 -0.30
N LYS A 728 60.19 -42.10 -0.43
CA LYS A 728 59.94 -43.25 0.45
C LYS A 728 60.10 -44.53 -0.38
N ASP A 729 61.19 -45.25 -0.13
CA ASP A 729 61.46 -46.55 -0.74
C ASP A 729 60.83 -47.65 0.12
N PHE A 730 59.91 -48.42 -0.49
CA PHE A 730 59.35 -49.65 0.06
C PHE A 730 59.90 -50.85 -0.73
N GLU A 731 59.83 -52.06 -0.15
CA GLU A 731 60.39 -53.28 -0.77
C GLU A 731 59.86 -53.53 -2.21
N ASP A 732 58.66 -53.05 -2.55
CA ASP A 732 58.02 -53.22 -3.87
C ASP A 732 57.56 -51.91 -4.57
N SER A 733 57.78 -50.72 -4.00
CA SER A 733 57.33 -49.45 -4.59
C SER A 733 58.14 -48.22 -4.16
N VAL A 734 58.18 -47.18 -5.02
CA VAL A 734 58.76 -45.87 -4.71
C VAL A 734 57.65 -44.82 -4.67
N GLU A 735 57.52 -44.13 -3.55
CA GLU A 735 56.53 -43.08 -3.33
C GLU A 735 57.20 -41.73 -3.05
N TYR A 736 56.56 -40.64 -3.48
CA TYR A 736 57.07 -39.27 -3.35
C TYR A 736 56.15 -38.47 -2.42
N ASP A 737 56.70 -37.90 -1.34
CA ASP A 737 55.97 -37.07 -0.39
C ASP A 737 56.09 -35.58 -0.74
N LEU A 738 55.00 -35.01 -1.25
CA LEU A 738 54.84 -33.61 -1.66
C LEU A 738 54.21 -32.74 -0.57
N SER A 739 54.05 -33.23 0.67
CA SER A 739 53.35 -32.51 1.76
C SER A 739 53.89 -31.10 2.03
N VAL A 740 55.17 -30.85 1.76
CA VAL A 740 55.82 -29.53 1.92
C VAL A 740 55.60 -28.65 0.70
N ILE A 741 55.91 -29.13 -0.52
CA ILE A 741 55.80 -28.33 -1.75
C ILE A 741 54.35 -27.96 -2.07
N CYS A 742 53.38 -28.78 -1.67
CA CYS A 742 51.96 -28.49 -1.86
C CYS A 742 51.44 -27.34 -0.99
N LYS A 743 52.22 -26.91 0.02
CA LYS A 743 51.89 -25.70 0.79
C LYS A 743 52.19 -24.42 0.01
N THR A 744 52.94 -24.49 -1.10
CA THR A 744 53.27 -23.35 -1.97
C THR A 744 52.20 -23.11 -3.03
N TYR A 745 52.15 -21.90 -3.60
CA TYR A 745 51.19 -21.55 -4.65
C TYR A 745 51.29 -22.45 -5.89
N TYR A 746 52.50 -22.70 -6.38
CA TYR A 746 52.70 -23.50 -7.58
C TYR A 746 52.43 -24.99 -7.32
N GLY A 747 52.83 -25.53 -6.16
CA GLY A 747 52.58 -26.93 -5.80
C GLY A 747 51.09 -27.27 -5.74
N GLU A 748 50.30 -26.44 -5.07
CA GLU A 748 48.84 -26.58 -5.04
C GLU A 748 48.20 -26.49 -6.43
N LYS A 749 48.61 -25.51 -7.24
CA LYS A 749 48.03 -25.30 -8.58
C LYS A 749 48.34 -26.46 -9.53
N ILE A 750 49.56 -27.02 -9.46
CA ILE A 750 49.94 -28.17 -10.29
C ILE A 750 49.12 -29.40 -9.89
N LEU A 751 48.96 -29.69 -8.59
CA LEU A 751 48.10 -30.78 -8.13
C LEU A 751 46.65 -30.63 -8.59
N HIS A 752 46.09 -29.43 -8.45
CA HIS A 752 44.73 -29.14 -8.89
C HIS A 752 44.54 -29.34 -10.41
N VAL A 753 45.52 -28.91 -11.22
CA VAL A 753 45.48 -29.11 -12.68
C VAL A 753 45.54 -30.60 -13.04
N LEU A 754 46.30 -31.39 -12.28
CA LEU A 754 46.41 -32.84 -12.47
C LEU A 754 45.24 -33.65 -11.90
N LYS A 755 44.29 -33.01 -11.19
CA LYS A 755 43.16 -33.67 -10.49
C LYS A 755 43.60 -34.80 -9.55
N LEU A 756 44.76 -34.63 -8.90
CA LEU A 756 45.26 -35.59 -7.93
C LEU A 756 44.58 -35.29 -6.58
N GLU A 757 43.53 -36.05 -6.24
CA GLU A 757 42.75 -35.85 -5.01
C GLU A 757 43.56 -36.29 -3.78
N ASN A 758 43.87 -35.34 -2.89
CA ASN A 758 44.34 -35.49 -1.50
C ASN A 758 45.49 -36.47 -1.19
N GLY A 759 46.21 -36.97 -2.19
CA GLY A 759 47.47 -37.66 -1.99
C GLY A 759 48.61 -36.66 -1.87
N PHE A 760 49.03 -36.32 -0.64
CA PHE A 760 50.37 -35.74 -0.43
C PHE A 760 51.48 -36.71 -0.84
N ILE A 761 51.12 -37.96 -1.12
CA ILE A 761 52.02 -39.02 -1.55
C ILE A 761 51.64 -39.43 -2.97
N LEU A 762 52.58 -39.36 -3.90
CA LEU A 762 52.39 -39.73 -5.30
C LEU A 762 53.20 -40.98 -5.65
N ASN A 763 52.63 -41.86 -6.46
CA ASN A 763 53.39 -42.91 -7.12
C ASN A 763 54.34 -42.31 -8.18
N ARG A 764 55.26 -43.12 -8.70
CA ARG A 764 56.24 -42.69 -9.71
C ARG A 764 55.62 -42.14 -11.01
N GLU A 765 54.47 -42.65 -11.43
CA GLU A 765 53.83 -42.20 -12.68
C GLU A 765 53.25 -40.79 -12.52
N ASP A 766 52.55 -40.55 -11.41
CA ASP A 766 51.93 -39.26 -11.12
C ASP A 766 52.96 -38.21 -10.70
N PHE A 767 54.05 -38.62 -10.03
CA PHE A 767 55.19 -37.75 -9.78
C PHE A 767 55.86 -37.27 -11.08
N LYS A 768 56.02 -38.13 -12.09
CA LYS A 768 56.53 -37.72 -13.41
C LYS A 768 55.62 -36.69 -14.10
N LYS A 769 54.30 -36.80 -13.95
CA LYS A 769 53.35 -35.81 -14.46
C LYS A 769 53.52 -34.46 -13.74
N PHE A 770 53.73 -34.50 -12.42
CA PHE A 770 54.01 -33.33 -11.59
C PHE A 770 55.34 -32.65 -11.99
N GLU A 771 56.40 -33.43 -12.16
CA GLU A 771 57.73 -33.00 -12.62
C GLU A 771 57.69 -32.36 -14.01
N ALA A 772 56.98 -32.98 -14.95
CA ALA A 772 56.82 -32.48 -16.32
C ALA A 772 56.13 -31.11 -16.35
N LEU A 773 55.08 -30.91 -15.54
CA LEU A 773 54.40 -29.62 -15.42
C LEU A 773 55.26 -28.56 -14.73
N SER A 774 56.01 -28.95 -13.69
CA SER A 774 56.94 -28.06 -12.98
C SER A 774 58.03 -27.54 -13.92
N THR A 775 58.62 -28.45 -14.70
CA THR A 775 59.63 -28.13 -15.72
C THR A 775 59.08 -27.21 -16.80
N LYS A 776 57.85 -27.46 -17.28
CA LYS A 776 57.17 -26.62 -18.27
C LYS A 776 56.93 -25.18 -17.77
N LEU A 777 56.85 -24.98 -16.45
CA LEU A 777 56.69 -23.68 -15.81
C LEU A 777 58.04 -23.04 -15.43
N ASN A 778 59.18 -23.61 -15.83
CA ASN A 778 60.54 -23.20 -15.45
C ASN A 778 60.73 -23.13 -13.92
N LEU A 779 60.23 -24.16 -13.22
CA LEU A 779 60.36 -24.35 -11.78
C LEU A 779 61.19 -25.60 -11.49
N GLU A 780 62.23 -25.46 -10.67
CA GLU A 780 63.09 -26.57 -10.25
C GLU A 780 62.52 -27.33 -9.05
N LEU A 781 62.63 -28.67 -9.04
CA LEU A 781 62.22 -29.51 -7.91
C LEU A 781 63.43 -29.89 -7.05
N LYS A 782 63.29 -29.75 -5.73
CA LYS A 782 64.31 -30.18 -4.77
C LYS A 782 63.94 -31.53 -4.16
N ILE A 783 64.49 -32.59 -4.75
CA ILE A 783 64.25 -33.97 -4.32
C ILE A 783 65.35 -34.37 -3.33
N ASN A 784 64.94 -34.78 -2.13
CA ASN A 784 65.82 -35.39 -1.13
C ASN A 784 65.54 -36.90 -1.09
N THR A 785 66.58 -37.69 -1.39
CA THR A 785 66.65 -39.13 -1.14
C THR A 785 66.75 -39.43 0.34
#